data_AF-A0A074RKX5-F1
#
_entry.id   AF-A0A074RKX5-F1
#
_cell.length_a   1.000
_cell.length_b   1.000
_cell.length_c   1.000
_cell.angle_alpha   90.00
_cell.angle_beta   90.00
_cell.angle_gamma   90.00
#
_symmetry.space_group_name_H-M   'P 1'
#
loop_
_entity.id
_entity.type
_entity.pdbx_description
1 polymer ?
#
loop_
_entity_poly.entity_id
_entity_poly.type
_entity_poly.pdbx_seq_one_letter_code
_entity_poly.pdbx_strand_id
1 'polypeptide(L)'
;MPRIHQVKARWGLPLDQYLAGFVQSQSVGHNISYLTHEGQNAITKICSLVDKVGDLKKTESAIAKSIILSDLHTVVKLAASPPHLHYFLRPPLISACIKLLALSIQSGLPSLFSHEYGFLTFRILTISVGVCIVDRTYGLGDAIESLTSESGSEAEHSQALSIHISRSLNIHIKDQTCDQMLGWMEPTAHTAVIPLVLPSEVAPALDLLFEDRKCFLKVFMHLSPVYVQGVLFLFWRYVVSQRSLSDHPSDLIAGSLYEILWRYFLIAPMDQLSVQIAAYHDIHGMLKAWSRGTEDHTLEDSRVLIQAFIQRFGLLDHSPIDIKTFINVQILVFPFLKPGCEDLAPLIFEAVVHQAWVALRDTSWNGGKDGFISDITTMFDHLSRLLDYLSATARTLRVTSEALTGIVNVMIQSDLLDFIQAMLFLLDPPLGKWLREPNPNPSSRFSATVTAFTIRLSRMIPKRTMANAFHDYTRNQHWYKFQHHMVCFGDPSTVDSKDRYIHHGQIEDFWLGIALTFCQGDSINFSLDHPFRCNYRRCGAPGQRGEIGPRFSCSRCSEIAYCNPRCQALDWSFDFGIGSHRQLCRGYVKQITMEEVRMHEILAGEKFKNLDGNYIQPVFDKHDGDLSKVIPELEKLALLPRHIPV
;
A
#
# COMPACT_ATOMS: atom_id res chain seq x y z
N MET A 1 49.46 -4.28 -20.13
CA MET A 1 48.03 -3.95 -19.86
C MET A 1 47.11 -4.02 -21.11
N PRO A 2 46.97 -5.15 -21.87
CA PRO A 2 46.03 -5.19 -23.01
C PRO A 2 44.69 -5.92 -22.74
N ARG A 3 44.61 -6.79 -21.72
CA ARG A 3 43.44 -7.68 -21.51
C ARG A 3 42.17 -6.95 -21.04
N ILE A 4 42.29 -5.88 -20.25
CA ILE A 4 41.11 -5.18 -19.68
C ILE A 4 40.33 -4.41 -20.76
N HIS A 5 41.01 -3.87 -21.78
CA HIS A 5 40.36 -3.13 -22.86
C HIS A 5 39.63 -4.04 -23.87
N GLN A 6 40.15 -5.25 -24.14
CA GLN A 6 39.48 -6.22 -25.01
C GLN A 6 38.20 -6.82 -24.39
N VAL A 7 38.18 -7.00 -23.06
CA VAL A 7 36.99 -7.53 -22.35
C VAL A 7 35.82 -6.54 -22.43
N LYS A 8 36.09 -5.22 -22.32
CA LYS A 8 35.06 -4.16 -22.46
C LYS A 8 34.45 -4.08 -23.87
N ALA A 9 35.25 -4.31 -24.92
CA ALA A 9 34.76 -4.19 -26.30
C ALA A 9 33.76 -5.27 -26.70
N ARG A 10 33.87 -6.48 -26.12
CA ARG A 10 33.00 -7.61 -26.49
C ARG A 10 31.68 -7.63 -25.71
N TRP A 11 31.76 -7.43 -24.40
CA TRP A 11 30.61 -7.62 -23.51
C TRP A 11 29.81 -6.33 -23.26
N GLY A 12 30.31 -5.20 -23.73
CA GLY A 12 29.68 -3.90 -23.57
C GLY A 12 29.97 -3.27 -22.21
N LEU A 13 29.10 -2.34 -21.83
CA LEU A 13 29.24 -1.61 -20.58
C LEU A 13 28.93 -2.52 -19.36
N PRO A 14 29.58 -2.29 -18.21
CA PRO A 14 29.23 -2.96 -16.96
C PRO A 14 27.90 -2.45 -16.40
N LEU A 15 27.29 -3.22 -15.50
CA LEU A 15 25.97 -2.98 -14.89
C LEU A 15 25.65 -1.52 -14.59
N ASP A 16 26.43 -0.88 -13.72
CA ASP A 16 26.12 0.49 -13.28
C ASP A 16 26.20 1.53 -14.42
N GLN A 17 26.94 1.24 -15.50
CA GLN A 17 27.10 2.13 -16.64
C GLN A 17 26.00 1.95 -17.69
N TYR A 18 25.60 0.71 -18.01
CA TYR A 18 24.54 0.52 -18.99
C TYR A 18 23.17 0.91 -18.44
N LEU A 19 22.91 0.72 -17.13
CA LEU A 19 21.65 1.15 -16.53
C LEU A 19 21.40 2.65 -16.75
N ALA A 20 22.43 3.49 -16.55
CA ALA A 20 22.34 4.93 -16.82
C ALA A 20 22.06 5.24 -18.30
N GLY A 21 22.66 4.47 -19.22
CA GLY A 21 22.45 4.62 -20.67
C GLY A 21 21.03 4.27 -21.13
N PHE A 22 20.44 3.19 -20.58
CA PHE A 22 19.07 2.79 -20.93
C PHE A 22 18.00 3.71 -20.35
N VAL A 23 18.25 4.34 -19.20
CA VAL A 23 17.35 5.36 -18.65
C VAL A 23 17.35 6.64 -19.51
N GLN A 24 18.50 7.03 -20.07
CA GLN A 24 18.64 8.26 -20.87
C GLN A 24 18.19 8.12 -22.33
N SER A 25 18.26 6.90 -22.90
CA SER A 25 18.08 6.67 -24.34
C SER A 25 16.62 6.51 -24.81
N GLN A 26 15.62 6.59 -23.93
CA GLN A 26 14.19 6.46 -24.28
C GLN A 26 13.62 7.63 -25.11
N SER A 27 14.44 8.55 -25.65
CA SER A 27 13.99 9.83 -26.24
C SER A 27 14.39 10.08 -27.69
N VAL A 28 15.05 9.15 -28.39
CA VAL A 28 15.56 9.41 -29.75
C VAL A 28 14.84 8.56 -30.81
N GLY A 29 14.05 9.21 -31.66
CA GLY A 29 13.43 8.59 -32.83
C GLY A 29 14.49 8.18 -33.87
N HIS A 30 14.47 6.92 -34.28
CA HIS A 30 15.41 6.36 -35.26
C HIS A 30 14.74 6.04 -36.60
N ASN A 31 15.57 5.98 -37.65
CA ASN A 31 15.14 5.73 -39.03
C ASN A 31 14.79 4.24 -39.23
N ILE A 32 13.50 3.95 -39.43
CA ILE A 32 12.90 2.62 -39.23
C ILE A 32 13.31 1.58 -40.31
N SER A 33 13.47 1.97 -41.58
CA SER A 33 13.62 0.99 -42.67
C SER A 33 14.99 0.28 -42.70
N TYR A 34 16.06 0.97 -42.31
CA TYR A 34 17.41 0.39 -42.26
C TYR A 34 17.55 -0.61 -41.10
N LEU A 35 16.89 -0.33 -39.98
CA LEU A 35 16.87 -1.18 -38.79
C LEU A 35 16.20 -2.55 -39.03
N THR A 36 15.19 -2.62 -39.90
CA THR A 36 14.46 -3.87 -40.19
C THR A 36 15.36 -4.94 -40.79
N HIS A 37 16.12 -4.62 -41.84
CA HIS A 37 16.97 -5.60 -42.52
C HIS A 37 18.14 -6.07 -41.65
N GLU A 38 18.81 -5.15 -40.94
CA GLU A 38 19.89 -5.51 -40.02
C GLU A 38 19.38 -6.36 -38.85
N GLY A 39 18.23 -6.02 -38.27
CA GLY A 39 17.63 -6.76 -37.16
C GLY A 39 17.21 -8.18 -37.58
N GLN A 40 16.61 -8.33 -38.77
CA GLN A 40 16.26 -9.65 -39.30
C GLN A 40 17.49 -10.53 -39.57
N ASN A 41 18.57 -9.94 -40.10
CA ASN A 41 19.83 -10.64 -40.31
C ASN A 41 20.47 -11.05 -38.98
N ALA A 42 20.43 -10.18 -37.97
CA ALA A 42 20.90 -10.49 -36.63
C ALA A 42 20.09 -11.63 -35.98
N ILE A 43 18.75 -11.63 -36.09
CA ILE A 43 17.90 -12.74 -35.62
C ILE A 43 18.29 -14.05 -36.31
N THR A 44 18.44 -14.03 -37.64
CA THR A 44 18.80 -15.24 -38.40
C THR A 44 20.18 -15.76 -38.01
N LYS A 45 21.14 -14.86 -37.79
CA LYS A 45 22.48 -15.18 -37.29
C LYS A 45 22.43 -15.82 -35.90
N ILE A 46 21.61 -15.30 -34.98
CA ILE A 46 21.41 -15.87 -33.64
C ILE A 46 20.78 -17.28 -33.75
N CYS A 47 19.71 -17.44 -34.54
CA CYS A 47 19.04 -18.73 -34.73
C CYS A 47 19.98 -19.82 -35.27
N SER A 48 20.99 -19.46 -36.08
CA SER A 48 21.97 -20.41 -36.62
C SER A 48 22.78 -21.18 -35.56
N LEU A 49 22.72 -20.76 -34.28
CA LEU A 49 23.26 -21.51 -33.14
C LEU A 49 22.56 -22.85 -32.88
N VAL A 50 21.33 -23.01 -33.35
CA VAL A 50 20.52 -24.22 -33.11
C VAL A 50 20.66 -25.23 -34.25
N ASP A 51 20.93 -24.78 -35.48
CA ASP A 51 20.82 -25.60 -36.70
C ASP A 51 22.04 -26.50 -37.02
N LYS A 52 23.15 -26.44 -36.27
CA LYS A 52 24.39 -27.15 -36.63
C LYS A 52 24.66 -28.40 -35.80
N VAL A 53 24.36 -29.56 -36.39
CA VAL A 53 24.67 -30.90 -35.88
C VAL A 53 26.04 -31.35 -36.41
N GLY A 54 27.13 -31.03 -35.70
CA GLY A 54 28.49 -31.46 -36.03
C GLY A 54 29.54 -30.75 -35.17
N ASP A 55 30.68 -31.40 -34.87
CA ASP A 55 31.77 -31.00 -33.94
C ASP A 55 31.40 -29.81 -33.01
N LEU A 56 30.40 -30.08 -32.16
CA LEU A 56 29.40 -29.11 -31.67
C LEU A 56 30.03 -27.95 -30.89
N LYS A 57 30.92 -28.23 -29.93
CA LYS A 57 31.39 -27.21 -28.98
C LYS A 57 32.29 -26.14 -29.62
N LYS A 58 33.14 -26.51 -30.59
CA LYS A 58 34.03 -25.54 -31.26
C LYS A 58 33.25 -24.64 -32.21
N THR A 59 32.30 -25.21 -32.95
CA THR A 59 31.45 -24.50 -33.90
C THR A 59 30.47 -23.57 -33.19
N GLU A 60 29.82 -24.03 -32.11
CA GLU A 60 28.95 -23.21 -31.26
C GLU A 60 29.71 -22.04 -30.62
N SER A 61 30.92 -22.28 -30.09
CA SER A 61 31.76 -21.21 -29.54
C SER A 61 32.17 -20.19 -30.60
N ALA A 62 32.45 -20.62 -31.83
CA ALA A 62 32.79 -19.72 -32.93
C ALA A 62 31.60 -18.84 -33.37
N ILE A 63 30.40 -19.43 -33.45
CA ILE A 63 29.17 -18.68 -33.79
C ILE A 63 28.81 -17.71 -32.67
N ALA A 64 28.86 -18.14 -31.41
CA ALA A 64 28.64 -17.27 -30.25
C ALA A 64 29.67 -16.12 -30.18
N LYS A 65 30.90 -16.33 -30.64
CA LYS A 65 31.92 -15.27 -30.79
C LYS A 65 31.63 -14.32 -31.95
N SER A 66 30.91 -14.78 -32.97
CA SER A 66 30.53 -13.96 -34.12
C SER A 66 29.37 -13.00 -33.83
N ILE A 67 28.51 -13.33 -32.86
CA ILE A 67 27.39 -12.48 -32.42
C ILE A 67 27.96 -11.34 -31.57
N ILE A 68 27.90 -10.13 -32.10
CA ILE A 68 28.48 -8.93 -31.48
C ILE A 68 27.38 -8.09 -30.81
N LEU A 69 27.78 -7.16 -29.94
CA LEU A 69 26.85 -6.33 -29.17
C LEU A 69 25.89 -5.51 -30.06
N SER A 70 26.37 -5.02 -31.22
CA SER A 70 25.52 -4.29 -32.17
C SER A 70 24.41 -5.16 -32.75
N ASP A 71 24.66 -6.46 -32.98
CA ASP A 71 23.61 -7.39 -33.43
C ASP A 71 22.47 -7.42 -32.40
N LEU A 72 22.79 -7.55 -31.12
CA LEU A 72 21.80 -7.60 -30.03
C LEU A 72 21.03 -6.29 -29.89
N HIS A 73 21.71 -5.14 -29.97
CA HIS A 73 21.05 -3.84 -29.95
C HIS A 73 20.06 -3.67 -31.10
N THR A 74 20.44 -4.05 -32.31
CA THR A 74 19.54 -3.93 -33.46
C THR A 74 18.31 -4.82 -33.31
N VAL A 75 18.46 -6.03 -32.76
CA VAL A 75 17.33 -6.91 -32.45
C VAL A 75 16.40 -6.28 -31.41
N VAL A 76 16.93 -5.75 -30.30
CA VAL A 76 16.08 -5.11 -29.28
C VAL A 76 15.38 -3.86 -29.81
N LYS A 77 16.06 -3.05 -30.62
CA LYS A 77 15.44 -1.89 -31.30
C LYS A 77 14.37 -2.32 -32.30
N LEU A 78 14.53 -3.46 -32.97
CA LEU A 78 13.51 -4.00 -33.86
C LEU A 78 12.22 -4.33 -33.10
N ALA A 79 12.33 -4.87 -31.88
CA ALA A 79 11.18 -5.21 -31.03
C ALA A 79 10.38 -3.99 -30.54
N ALA A 80 10.98 -2.79 -30.52
CA ALA A 80 10.31 -1.55 -30.13
C ALA A 80 9.19 -1.14 -31.11
N SER A 81 9.20 -1.70 -32.32
CA SER A 81 8.25 -1.39 -33.37
C SER A 81 7.22 -2.53 -33.51
N PRO A 82 5.95 -2.32 -33.14
CA PRO A 82 4.94 -3.38 -33.12
C PRO A 82 4.82 -4.21 -34.42
N PRO A 83 4.84 -3.61 -35.64
CA PRO A 83 4.77 -4.38 -36.89
C PRO A 83 5.89 -5.43 -37.08
N HIS A 84 7.03 -5.23 -36.41
CA HIS A 84 8.20 -6.10 -36.54
C HIS A 84 8.23 -7.23 -35.51
N LEU A 85 7.24 -7.31 -34.60
CA LEU A 85 7.18 -8.38 -33.60
C LEU A 85 7.04 -9.77 -34.24
N HIS A 86 6.50 -9.88 -35.45
CA HIS A 86 6.43 -11.16 -36.18
C HIS A 86 7.80 -11.83 -36.39
N TYR A 87 8.91 -11.09 -36.44
CA TYR A 87 10.24 -11.68 -36.57
C TYR A 87 10.68 -12.48 -35.34
N PHE A 88 10.00 -12.28 -34.20
CA PHE A 88 10.26 -12.99 -32.94
C PHE A 88 9.44 -14.28 -32.80
N LEU A 89 8.54 -14.59 -33.73
CA LEU A 89 7.77 -15.84 -33.78
C LEU A 89 8.61 -17.04 -34.26
N ARG A 90 9.76 -17.26 -33.61
CA ARG A 90 10.73 -18.30 -33.97
C ARG A 90 11.15 -19.05 -32.70
N PRO A 91 10.58 -20.23 -32.41
CA PRO A 91 11.04 -21.07 -31.32
C PRO A 91 12.58 -21.30 -31.28
N PRO A 92 13.28 -21.48 -32.43
CA PRO A 92 14.75 -21.57 -32.43
C PRO A 92 15.46 -20.34 -31.84
N LEU A 93 14.86 -19.15 -31.89
CA LEU A 93 15.42 -17.94 -31.27
C LEU A 93 15.45 -18.06 -29.74
N ILE A 94 14.43 -18.67 -29.12
CA ILE A 94 14.36 -18.92 -27.68
C ILE A 94 15.52 -19.83 -27.25
N SER A 95 15.64 -21.00 -27.89
CA SER A 95 16.74 -21.95 -27.64
C SER A 95 18.12 -21.34 -27.93
N ALA A 96 18.26 -20.56 -29.01
CA ALA A 96 19.50 -19.87 -29.34
C ALA A 96 19.92 -18.86 -28.27
N CYS A 97 18.97 -18.08 -27.72
CA CYS A 97 19.25 -17.13 -26.65
C CYS A 97 19.70 -17.85 -25.38
N ILE A 98 19.02 -18.93 -24.97
CA ILE A 98 19.43 -19.73 -23.81
C ILE A 98 20.86 -20.26 -23.98
N LYS A 99 21.18 -20.83 -25.15
CA LYS A 99 22.54 -21.30 -25.48
C LYS A 99 23.55 -20.15 -25.45
N LEU A 100 23.18 -18.99 -25.98
CA LEU A 100 24.06 -17.82 -26.02
C LEU A 100 24.39 -17.31 -24.62
N LEU A 101 23.40 -17.26 -23.72
CA LEU A 101 23.61 -16.92 -22.31
C LEU A 101 24.60 -17.91 -21.66
N ALA A 102 24.38 -19.21 -21.80
CA ALA A 102 25.26 -20.23 -21.22
C ALA A 102 26.70 -20.16 -21.76
N LEU A 103 26.87 -20.00 -23.08
CA LEU A 103 28.18 -19.90 -23.73
C LEU A 103 28.91 -18.60 -23.40
N SER A 104 28.18 -17.51 -23.16
CA SER A 104 28.78 -16.22 -22.79
C SER A 104 29.50 -16.32 -21.42
N ILE A 105 28.86 -16.96 -20.43
CA ILE A 105 29.44 -17.23 -19.11
C ILE A 105 30.70 -18.10 -19.24
N GLN A 106 30.60 -19.22 -19.98
CA GLN A 106 31.75 -20.11 -20.24
C GLN A 106 32.90 -19.41 -20.97
N SER A 107 32.60 -18.37 -21.77
CA SER A 107 33.58 -17.59 -22.52
C SER A 107 34.21 -16.43 -21.73
N GLY A 108 33.92 -16.31 -20.43
CA GLY A 108 34.52 -15.34 -19.53
C GLY A 108 33.65 -14.13 -19.18
N LEU A 109 32.33 -14.17 -19.44
CA LEU A 109 31.39 -13.21 -18.87
C LEU A 109 31.19 -13.55 -17.37
N PRO A 110 31.41 -12.60 -16.43
CA PRO A 110 31.37 -12.92 -14.99
C PRO A 110 29.98 -13.33 -14.48
N SER A 111 28.93 -12.66 -14.95
CA SER A 111 27.53 -13.00 -14.64
C SER A 111 26.60 -12.48 -15.74
N LEU A 112 25.37 -12.99 -15.78
CA LEU A 112 24.38 -12.75 -16.84
C LEU A 112 24.10 -11.25 -17.04
N PHE A 113 23.88 -10.52 -15.97
CA PHE A 113 23.51 -9.11 -15.93
C PHE A 113 24.68 -8.20 -15.57
N SER A 114 25.87 -8.76 -15.25
CA SER A 114 27.06 -7.96 -14.96
C SER A 114 27.46 -7.02 -16.10
N HIS A 115 27.11 -7.36 -17.34
CA HIS A 115 27.38 -6.56 -18.53
C HIS A 115 26.18 -6.54 -19.48
N GLU A 116 26.17 -5.53 -20.35
CA GLU A 116 25.11 -5.25 -21.31
C GLU A 116 24.78 -6.43 -22.24
N TYR A 117 25.78 -7.19 -22.69
CA TYR A 117 25.59 -8.31 -23.61
C TYR A 117 24.59 -9.35 -23.08
N GLY A 118 24.75 -9.78 -21.83
CA GLY A 118 23.88 -10.80 -21.25
C GLY A 118 22.50 -10.25 -20.91
N PHE A 119 22.40 -8.99 -20.48
CA PHE A 119 21.12 -8.28 -20.34
C PHE A 119 20.33 -8.22 -21.65
N LEU A 120 20.97 -7.78 -22.75
CA LEU A 120 20.31 -7.70 -24.07
C LEU A 120 19.88 -9.07 -24.57
N THR A 121 20.73 -10.09 -24.40
CA THR A 121 20.38 -11.47 -24.78
C THR A 121 19.18 -11.99 -23.98
N PHE A 122 19.14 -11.72 -22.67
CA PHE A 122 17.99 -12.06 -21.82
C PHE A 122 16.73 -11.28 -22.23
N ARG A 123 16.86 -10.01 -22.60
CA ARG A 123 15.74 -9.20 -23.10
C ARG A 123 15.15 -9.78 -24.40
N ILE A 124 16.00 -10.17 -25.36
CA ILE A 124 15.55 -10.83 -26.59
C ILE A 124 14.83 -12.15 -26.28
N LEU A 125 15.35 -12.94 -25.33
CA LEU A 125 14.67 -14.14 -24.85
C LEU A 125 13.27 -13.84 -24.32
N THR A 126 13.13 -12.85 -23.42
CA THR A 126 11.82 -12.50 -22.83
C THR A 126 10.81 -12.02 -23.86
N ILE A 127 11.25 -11.21 -24.85
CA ILE A 127 10.40 -10.76 -25.96
C ILE A 127 9.95 -11.94 -26.82
N SER A 128 10.89 -12.82 -27.20
CA SER A 128 10.60 -13.96 -28.07
C SER A 128 9.60 -14.92 -27.43
N VAL A 129 9.78 -15.22 -26.14
CA VAL A 129 8.86 -16.04 -25.37
C VAL A 129 7.48 -15.39 -25.29
N GLY A 130 7.43 -14.10 -24.92
CA GLY A 130 6.18 -13.36 -24.78
C GLY A 130 5.38 -13.29 -26.08
N VAL A 131 6.02 -12.92 -27.18
CA VAL A 131 5.40 -12.82 -28.51
C VAL A 131 4.85 -14.18 -28.97
N CYS A 132 5.61 -15.27 -28.76
CA CYS A 132 5.13 -16.61 -29.11
C CYS A 132 3.94 -17.07 -28.25
N ILE A 133 3.89 -16.68 -26.97
CA ILE A 133 2.74 -16.96 -26.09
C ILE A 133 1.49 -16.25 -26.60
N VAL A 134 1.60 -14.96 -26.93
CA VAL A 134 0.47 -14.17 -27.44
C VAL A 134 -0.08 -14.77 -28.73
N ASP A 135 0.82 -15.10 -29.66
CA ASP A 135 0.45 -15.70 -30.95
C ASP A 135 -0.30 -17.03 -30.81
N ARG A 136 0.10 -17.88 -29.86
CA ARG A 136 -0.56 -19.17 -29.62
C ARG A 136 -1.92 -19.06 -28.94
N THR A 137 -2.23 -17.94 -28.28
CA THR A 137 -3.52 -17.77 -27.60
C THR A 137 -4.60 -17.25 -28.56
N TYR A 138 -4.33 -16.17 -29.29
CA TYR A 138 -5.32 -15.54 -30.18
C TYR A 138 -4.70 -14.91 -31.44
N GLY A 139 -3.43 -15.18 -31.74
CA GLY A 139 -2.71 -14.61 -32.88
C GLY A 139 -2.06 -13.26 -32.56
N LEU A 140 -0.84 -13.05 -33.07
CA LEU A 140 -0.09 -11.81 -32.83
C LEU A 140 -0.70 -10.60 -33.55
N GLY A 141 -1.46 -10.81 -34.62
CA GLY A 141 -2.05 -9.76 -35.45
C GLY A 141 -2.92 -8.79 -34.64
N ASP A 142 -3.84 -9.33 -33.83
CA ASP A 142 -4.75 -8.54 -32.99
C ASP A 142 -3.99 -7.69 -31.96
N ALA A 143 -2.91 -8.24 -31.38
CA ALA A 143 -2.06 -7.49 -30.47
C ALA A 143 -1.31 -6.36 -31.19
N ILE A 144 -0.79 -6.61 -32.40
CA ILE A 144 -0.13 -5.57 -33.20
C ILE A 144 -1.11 -4.48 -33.63
N GLU A 145 -2.33 -4.83 -34.03
CA GLU A 145 -3.36 -3.85 -34.38
C GLU A 145 -3.69 -2.95 -33.18
N SER A 146 -3.90 -3.54 -31.99
CA SER A 146 -4.08 -2.79 -30.75
C SER A 146 -2.91 -1.84 -30.49
N LEU A 147 -1.67 -2.34 -30.57
CA LEU A 147 -0.45 -1.58 -30.32
C LEU A 147 -0.19 -0.46 -31.34
N THR A 148 -0.64 -0.62 -32.58
CA THR A 148 -0.44 0.39 -33.65
C THR A 148 -1.56 1.42 -33.71
N SER A 149 -2.75 1.06 -33.24
CA SER A 149 -3.89 1.98 -33.13
C SER A 149 -3.72 3.02 -32.01
N GLU A 150 -2.98 2.67 -30.96
CA GLU A 150 -2.62 3.55 -29.87
C GLU A 150 -1.39 4.37 -30.28
N SER A 151 -1.50 5.71 -30.32
CA SER A 151 -0.34 6.58 -30.53
C SER A 151 0.52 6.60 -29.26
N GLY A 152 1.37 5.59 -29.10
CA GLY A 152 2.21 5.39 -27.93
C GLY A 152 3.70 5.60 -28.17
N SER A 153 4.41 5.94 -27.10
CA SER A 153 5.86 5.82 -26.98
C SER A 153 6.30 4.34 -26.97
N GLU A 154 7.60 4.09 -27.21
CA GLU A 154 8.17 2.74 -27.11
C GLU A 154 7.90 2.06 -25.75
N ALA A 155 7.93 2.84 -24.67
CA ALA A 155 7.66 2.35 -23.32
C ALA A 155 6.20 1.89 -23.18
N GLU A 156 5.25 2.65 -23.75
CA GLU A 156 3.82 2.31 -23.74
C GLU A 156 3.54 1.08 -24.59
N HIS A 157 4.10 0.97 -25.79
CA HIS A 157 3.98 -0.26 -26.60
C HIS A 157 4.54 -1.47 -25.85
N SER A 158 5.67 -1.29 -25.16
CA SER A 158 6.27 -2.37 -24.39
C SER A 158 5.38 -2.83 -23.25
N GLN A 159 4.83 -1.87 -22.49
CA GLN A 159 3.89 -2.16 -21.42
C GLN A 159 2.62 -2.84 -21.95
N ALA A 160 2.06 -2.35 -23.05
CA ALA A 160 0.86 -2.92 -23.66
C ALA A 160 1.08 -4.36 -24.14
N LEU A 161 2.22 -4.66 -24.80
CA LEU A 161 2.56 -6.04 -25.17
C LEU A 161 2.71 -6.92 -23.92
N SER A 162 3.25 -6.39 -22.82
CA SER A 162 3.30 -7.10 -21.54
C SER A 162 1.91 -7.45 -21.00
N ILE A 163 0.96 -6.51 -21.08
CA ILE A 163 -0.43 -6.77 -20.71
C ILE A 163 -1.03 -7.89 -21.57
N HIS A 164 -0.76 -7.90 -22.88
CA HIS A 164 -1.19 -8.99 -23.77
C HIS A 164 -0.63 -10.35 -23.34
N ILE A 165 0.65 -10.41 -22.97
CA ILE A 165 1.27 -11.64 -22.45
C ILE A 165 0.60 -12.08 -21.15
N SER A 166 0.38 -11.16 -20.20
CA SER A 166 -0.30 -11.48 -18.93
C SER A 166 -1.72 -12.00 -19.16
N ARG A 167 -2.46 -11.42 -20.10
CA ARG A 167 -3.80 -11.88 -20.49
C ARG A 167 -3.75 -13.29 -21.07
N SER A 168 -2.84 -13.55 -22.01
CA SER A 168 -2.64 -14.87 -22.61
C SER A 168 -2.32 -15.94 -21.57
N LEU A 169 -1.39 -15.64 -20.65
CA LEU A 169 -1.04 -16.56 -19.57
C LEU A 169 -2.22 -16.83 -18.63
N ASN A 170 -2.99 -15.80 -18.25
CA ASN A 170 -4.15 -15.97 -17.40
C ASN A 170 -5.24 -16.86 -18.04
N ILE A 171 -5.43 -16.79 -19.36
CA ILE A 171 -6.36 -17.68 -20.10
C ILE A 171 -5.92 -19.13 -19.92
N HIS A 172 -4.67 -19.44 -20.25
CA HIS A 172 -4.17 -20.81 -20.19
C HIS A 172 -4.08 -21.38 -18.77
N ILE A 173 -3.83 -20.55 -17.76
CA ILE A 173 -3.88 -20.96 -16.35
C ILE A 173 -5.30 -21.34 -15.94
N LYS A 174 -6.31 -20.52 -16.30
CA LYS A 174 -7.71 -20.78 -15.97
C LYS A 174 -8.25 -22.01 -16.69
N ASP A 175 -7.91 -22.16 -17.97
CA ASP A 175 -8.38 -23.26 -18.82
C ASP A 175 -7.55 -24.54 -18.63
N GLN A 176 -6.48 -24.49 -17.84
CA GLN A 176 -5.54 -25.59 -17.60
C GLN A 176 -4.90 -26.13 -18.89
N THR A 177 -4.67 -25.26 -19.87
CA THR A 177 -4.10 -25.58 -21.20
C THR A 177 -2.64 -25.14 -21.35
N CYS A 178 -1.97 -24.81 -20.24
CA CYS A 178 -0.58 -24.34 -20.20
C CYS A 178 0.38 -25.20 -21.03
N ASP A 179 0.40 -26.52 -20.81
CA ASP A 179 1.39 -27.39 -21.43
C ASP A 179 1.11 -27.63 -22.93
N GLN A 180 -0.16 -27.52 -23.34
CA GLN A 180 -0.54 -27.53 -24.76
C GLN A 180 -0.04 -26.27 -25.46
N MET A 181 -0.21 -25.10 -24.83
CA MET A 181 0.30 -23.82 -25.35
C MET A 181 1.84 -23.84 -25.47
N LEU A 182 2.55 -24.48 -24.55
CA LEU A 182 4.01 -24.64 -24.66
C LEU A 182 4.44 -25.67 -25.73
N GLY A 183 3.52 -26.52 -26.19
CA GLY A 183 3.81 -27.65 -27.07
C GLY A 183 4.51 -28.81 -26.35
N TRP A 184 4.33 -28.93 -25.02
CA TRP A 184 4.84 -30.05 -24.22
C TRP A 184 3.85 -31.20 -24.10
N MET A 185 2.59 -30.98 -24.48
CA MET A 185 1.54 -31.98 -24.55
C MET A 185 0.88 -31.93 -25.94
N GLU A 186 0.62 -33.09 -26.55
CA GLU A 186 -0.10 -33.14 -27.81
C GLU A 186 -1.57 -32.72 -27.61
N PRO A 187 -2.13 -31.85 -28.47
CA PRO A 187 -3.55 -31.53 -28.44
C PRO A 187 -4.39 -32.78 -28.73
N THR A 188 -5.50 -32.95 -28.03
CA THR A 188 -6.40 -34.10 -28.23
C THR A 188 -7.10 -34.13 -29.59
N ALA A 189 -7.04 -33.03 -30.38
CA ALA A 189 -7.80 -32.88 -31.62
C ALA A 189 -7.08 -32.15 -32.78
N HIS A 190 -5.82 -31.72 -32.64
CA HIS A 190 -5.14 -30.86 -33.63
C HIS A 190 -3.70 -31.29 -33.96
N THR A 191 -3.20 -30.81 -35.10
CA THR A 191 -1.81 -30.94 -35.59
C THR A 191 -0.78 -30.67 -34.51
N ALA A 192 0.27 -31.51 -34.46
CA ALA A 192 1.36 -31.39 -33.51
C ALA A 192 1.94 -29.97 -33.51
N VAL A 193 1.88 -29.30 -32.36
CA VAL A 193 2.43 -27.96 -32.16
C VAL A 193 3.92 -28.11 -31.87
N ILE A 194 4.77 -27.44 -32.66
CA ILE A 194 6.21 -27.41 -32.41
C ILE A 194 6.44 -26.83 -31.01
N PRO A 195 7.21 -27.47 -30.11
CA PRO A 195 7.47 -26.91 -28.77
C PRO A 195 8.10 -25.50 -28.85
N LEU A 196 7.74 -24.59 -27.94
CA LEU A 196 8.41 -23.28 -27.84
C LEU A 196 9.88 -23.43 -27.48
N VAL A 197 10.15 -24.35 -26.56
CA VAL A 197 11.47 -24.69 -26.02
C VAL A 197 11.36 -26.09 -25.42
N LEU A 198 12.42 -26.89 -25.49
CA LEU A 198 12.42 -28.21 -24.87
C LEU A 198 12.65 -28.08 -23.36
N PRO A 199 11.99 -28.90 -22.50
CA PRO A 199 12.22 -28.87 -21.05
C PRO A 199 13.70 -29.01 -20.64
N SER A 200 14.50 -29.77 -21.39
CA SER A 200 15.94 -29.94 -21.16
C SER A 200 16.75 -28.65 -21.36
N GLU A 201 16.25 -27.70 -22.15
CA GLU A 201 16.88 -26.40 -22.39
C GLU A 201 16.46 -25.37 -21.32
N VAL A 202 15.31 -25.57 -20.66
CA VAL A 202 14.79 -24.66 -19.64
C VAL A 202 15.61 -24.72 -18.35
N ALA A 203 16.06 -25.91 -17.95
CA ALA A 203 16.84 -26.10 -16.71
C ALA A 203 18.10 -25.22 -16.64
N PRO A 204 19.01 -25.24 -17.63
CA PRO A 204 20.19 -24.38 -17.61
C PRO A 204 19.85 -22.88 -17.52
N ALA A 205 18.75 -22.44 -18.13
CA ALA A 205 18.34 -21.04 -18.07
C ALA A 205 17.85 -20.63 -16.67
N LEU A 206 17.13 -21.53 -15.99
CA LEU A 206 16.72 -21.32 -14.60
C LEU A 206 17.94 -21.25 -13.67
N ASP A 207 18.90 -22.15 -13.82
CA ASP A 207 20.12 -22.16 -13.02
C ASP A 207 20.93 -20.87 -13.21
N LEU A 208 21.12 -20.44 -14.47
CA LEU A 208 21.81 -19.18 -14.78
C LEU A 208 21.12 -17.97 -14.15
N LEU A 209 19.79 -17.90 -14.20
CA LEU A 209 19.05 -16.80 -13.60
C LEU A 209 19.12 -16.84 -12.07
N PHE A 210 19.09 -18.04 -11.47
CA PHE A 210 19.21 -18.21 -10.03
C PHE A 210 20.59 -17.78 -9.52
N GLU A 211 21.67 -18.19 -10.20
CA GLU A 211 23.03 -17.78 -9.84
C GLU A 211 23.21 -16.26 -9.92
N ASP A 212 22.51 -15.59 -10.83
CA ASP A 212 22.58 -14.13 -11.02
C ASP A 212 21.37 -13.34 -10.49
N ARG A 213 20.58 -13.96 -9.58
CA ARG A 213 19.35 -13.40 -9.01
C ARG A 213 19.51 -12.03 -8.34
N LYS A 214 20.72 -11.73 -7.86
CA LYS A 214 21.06 -10.43 -7.24
C LYS A 214 21.11 -9.33 -8.29
N CYS A 215 21.85 -9.56 -9.38
CA CYS A 215 21.94 -8.62 -10.48
C CYS A 215 20.61 -8.52 -11.24
N PHE A 216 19.86 -9.63 -11.36
CA PHE A 216 18.50 -9.62 -11.88
C PHE A 216 17.63 -8.59 -11.17
N LEU A 217 17.54 -8.66 -9.84
CA LEU A 217 16.77 -7.69 -9.06
C LEU A 217 17.30 -6.27 -9.24
N LYS A 218 18.63 -6.07 -9.15
CA LYS A 218 19.25 -4.74 -9.29
C LYS A 218 18.96 -4.11 -10.66
N VAL A 219 18.99 -4.88 -11.75
CA VAL A 219 18.66 -4.38 -13.10
C VAL A 219 17.22 -3.90 -13.15
N PHE A 220 16.29 -4.74 -12.71
CA PHE A 220 14.86 -4.47 -12.88
C PHE A 220 14.24 -3.59 -11.77
N MET A 221 15.02 -3.21 -10.76
CA MET A 221 14.70 -2.03 -9.94
C MET A 221 14.85 -0.71 -10.72
N HIS A 222 15.72 -0.68 -11.74
CA HIS A 222 16.03 0.54 -12.50
C HIS A 222 15.40 0.54 -13.90
N LEU A 223 15.09 -0.65 -14.44
CA LEU A 223 14.48 -0.84 -15.74
C LEU A 223 13.13 -1.53 -15.58
N SER A 224 12.14 -1.16 -16.39
CA SER A 224 10.84 -1.83 -16.36
C SER A 224 11.00 -3.33 -16.70
N PRO A 225 10.49 -4.26 -15.87
CA PRO A 225 10.60 -5.70 -16.09
C PRO A 225 9.55 -6.20 -17.08
N VAL A 226 9.47 -5.53 -18.23
CA VAL A 226 8.56 -5.91 -19.30
C VAL A 226 8.93 -7.29 -19.83
N TYR A 227 7.91 -8.11 -20.12
CA TYR A 227 8.01 -9.44 -20.75
C TYR A 227 8.60 -10.56 -19.89
N VAL A 228 9.18 -10.25 -18.73
CA VAL A 228 9.84 -11.25 -17.86
C VAL A 228 8.86 -12.33 -17.40
N GLN A 229 7.56 -12.01 -17.27
CA GLN A 229 6.56 -12.99 -16.83
C GLN A 229 6.46 -14.23 -17.73
N GLY A 230 6.74 -14.11 -19.04
CA GLY A 230 6.70 -15.26 -19.96
C GLY A 230 7.79 -16.28 -19.65
N VAL A 231 9.01 -15.81 -19.35
CA VAL A 231 10.14 -16.68 -18.99
C VAL A 231 9.94 -17.29 -17.61
N LEU A 232 9.45 -16.53 -16.64
CA LEU A 232 9.14 -17.06 -15.30
C LEU A 232 8.02 -18.11 -15.36
N PHE A 233 7.03 -17.91 -16.22
CA PHE A 233 6.00 -18.91 -16.48
C PHE A 233 6.58 -20.19 -17.07
N LEU A 234 7.51 -20.11 -18.04
CA LEU A 234 8.21 -21.29 -18.56
C LEU A 234 8.93 -22.06 -17.45
N PHE A 235 9.62 -21.35 -16.55
CA PHE A 235 10.29 -21.98 -15.41
C PHE A 235 9.29 -22.64 -14.46
N TRP A 236 8.18 -21.98 -14.14
CA TRP A 236 7.13 -22.56 -13.31
C TRP A 236 6.57 -23.85 -13.91
N ARG A 237 6.20 -23.85 -15.20
CA ARG A 237 5.72 -25.06 -15.86
C ARG A 237 6.78 -26.15 -15.90
N TYR A 238 8.05 -25.80 -16.13
CA TYR A 238 9.14 -26.76 -16.07
C TYR A 238 9.21 -27.43 -14.69
N VAL A 239 9.24 -26.66 -13.61
CA VAL A 239 9.30 -27.21 -12.24
C VAL A 239 8.08 -28.08 -11.91
N VAL A 240 6.88 -27.66 -12.31
CA VAL A 240 5.65 -28.45 -12.12
C VAL A 240 5.73 -29.77 -12.89
N SER A 241 6.24 -29.76 -14.13
CA SER A 241 6.39 -30.98 -14.94
C SER A 241 7.38 -31.98 -14.33
N GLN A 242 8.46 -31.52 -13.69
CA GLN A 242 9.41 -32.39 -13.02
C GLN A 242 8.78 -33.13 -11.82
N ARG A 243 7.85 -32.50 -11.10
CA ARG A 243 7.09 -33.14 -10.00
C ARG A 243 6.26 -34.32 -10.48
N SER A 244 5.71 -34.28 -11.70
CA SER A 244 4.94 -35.40 -12.24
C SER A 244 5.81 -36.59 -12.63
N LEU A 245 7.11 -36.36 -12.86
CA LEU A 245 8.07 -37.38 -13.30
C LEU A 245 8.85 -38.02 -12.14
N SER A 246 8.97 -37.33 -11.00
CA SER A 246 9.62 -37.86 -9.79
C SER A 246 8.76 -37.63 -8.55
N ASP A 247 8.61 -38.66 -7.70
CA ASP A 247 7.83 -38.59 -6.45
C ASP A 247 8.27 -37.43 -5.54
N HIS A 248 9.51 -36.97 -5.70
CA HIS A 248 10.03 -35.73 -5.12
C HIS A 248 10.70 -34.89 -6.21
N PRO A 249 10.18 -33.72 -6.61
CA PRO A 249 11.00 -32.74 -7.30
C PRO A 249 12.18 -32.42 -6.39
N SER A 250 13.36 -32.18 -6.96
CA SER A 250 14.47 -31.70 -6.14
C SER A 250 14.04 -30.37 -5.52
N ASP A 251 13.86 -30.33 -4.19
CA ASP A 251 13.51 -29.11 -3.44
C ASP A 251 14.43 -27.93 -3.84
N LEU A 252 15.65 -28.23 -4.30
CA LEU A 252 16.60 -27.29 -4.88
C LEU A 252 16.05 -26.53 -6.09
N ILE A 253 15.47 -27.20 -7.09
CA ILE A 253 14.96 -26.55 -8.31
C ILE A 253 13.74 -25.70 -7.97
N ALA A 254 12.81 -26.26 -7.19
CA ALA A 254 11.62 -25.53 -6.74
C ALA A 254 12.02 -24.29 -5.93
N GLY A 255 12.99 -24.41 -5.05
CA GLY A 255 13.45 -23.29 -4.23
C GLY A 255 14.30 -22.27 -4.99
N SER A 256 15.05 -22.67 -6.03
CA SER A 256 15.70 -21.72 -6.95
C SER A 256 14.67 -20.84 -7.66
N LEU A 257 13.60 -21.45 -8.21
CA LEU A 257 12.52 -20.69 -8.81
C LEU A 257 11.77 -19.85 -7.77
N TYR A 258 11.50 -20.40 -6.59
CA TYR A 258 10.87 -19.67 -5.50
C TYR A 258 11.61 -18.37 -5.20
N GLU A 259 12.95 -18.42 -5.11
CA GLU A 259 13.75 -17.23 -4.83
C GLU A 259 13.67 -16.18 -5.94
N ILE A 260 13.65 -16.61 -7.20
CA ILE A 260 13.47 -15.71 -8.33
C ILE A 260 12.08 -15.08 -8.33
N LEU A 261 11.03 -15.87 -8.09
CA LEU A 261 9.63 -15.42 -8.11
C LEU A 261 9.36 -14.34 -7.06
N TRP A 262 9.80 -14.53 -5.81
CA TRP A 262 9.54 -13.51 -4.79
C TRP A 262 10.41 -12.26 -4.98
N ARG A 263 11.64 -12.39 -5.50
CA ARG A 263 12.44 -11.21 -5.91
C ARG A 263 11.75 -10.45 -7.03
N TYR A 264 11.21 -11.18 -8.02
CA TYR A 264 10.42 -10.58 -9.09
C TYR A 264 9.17 -9.87 -8.55
N PHE A 265 8.54 -10.41 -7.51
CA PHE A 265 7.39 -9.79 -6.85
C PHE A 265 7.68 -8.35 -6.39
N LEU A 266 8.92 -8.05 -5.98
CA LEU A 266 9.32 -6.71 -5.53
C LEU A 266 9.40 -5.68 -6.66
N ILE A 267 9.49 -6.12 -7.91
CA ILE A 267 9.70 -5.25 -9.08
C ILE A 267 8.57 -5.37 -10.13
N ALA A 268 7.74 -6.40 -10.03
CA ALA A 268 6.70 -6.70 -11.01
C ALA A 268 5.60 -5.62 -11.05
N PRO A 269 5.24 -5.14 -12.25
CA PRO A 269 4.04 -4.36 -12.50
C PRO A 269 2.76 -5.06 -12.05
N MET A 270 1.77 -4.27 -11.62
CA MET A 270 0.52 -4.78 -11.04
C MET A 270 -0.26 -5.69 -11.98
N ASP A 271 -0.27 -5.38 -13.27
CA ASP A 271 -0.93 -6.13 -14.35
C ASP A 271 -0.30 -7.51 -14.61
N GLN A 272 0.87 -7.78 -14.04
CA GLN A 272 1.58 -9.04 -14.17
C GLN A 272 1.48 -9.92 -12.91
N LEU A 273 1.00 -9.37 -11.79
CA LEU A 273 1.05 -10.05 -10.49
C LEU A 273 0.19 -11.32 -10.43
N SER A 274 -0.95 -11.39 -11.13
CA SER A 274 -1.85 -12.55 -11.01
C SER A 274 -1.19 -13.87 -11.39
N VAL A 275 -0.42 -13.87 -12.48
CA VAL A 275 0.33 -15.05 -12.97
C VAL A 275 1.43 -15.41 -11.97
N GLN A 276 2.10 -14.41 -11.42
CA GLN A 276 3.20 -14.60 -10.46
C GLN A 276 2.69 -15.14 -9.12
N ILE A 277 1.54 -14.66 -8.64
CA ILE A 277 0.89 -15.15 -7.42
C ILE A 277 0.52 -16.62 -7.58
N ALA A 278 -0.05 -17.01 -8.73
CA ALA A 278 -0.36 -18.41 -9.02
C ALA A 278 0.90 -19.28 -9.00
N ALA A 279 1.95 -18.87 -9.70
CA ALA A 279 3.24 -19.57 -9.71
C ALA A 279 3.84 -19.67 -8.30
N TYR A 280 3.83 -18.57 -7.54
CA TYR A 280 4.34 -18.52 -6.19
C TYR A 280 3.62 -19.51 -5.27
N HIS A 281 2.29 -19.55 -5.29
CA HIS A 281 1.53 -20.45 -4.42
C HIS A 281 1.78 -21.93 -4.74
N ASP A 282 1.82 -22.28 -6.02
CA ASP A 282 2.13 -23.66 -6.45
C ASP A 282 3.51 -24.10 -5.97
N ILE A 283 4.53 -23.26 -6.23
CA ILE A 283 5.90 -23.57 -5.84
C ILE A 283 6.05 -23.58 -4.31
N HIS A 284 5.43 -22.63 -3.61
CA HIS A 284 5.44 -22.60 -2.15
C HIS A 284 4.84 -23.87 -1.55
N GLY A 285 3.71 -24.35 -2.09
CA GLY A 285 3.08 -25.60 -1.67
C GLY A 285 3.90 -26.86 -1.97
N MET A 286 4.89 -26.77 -2.87
CA MET A 286 5.82 -27.87 -3.15
C MET A 286 6.97 -27.95 -2.13
N LEU A 287 7.30 -26.86 -1.44
CA LEU A 287 8.44 -26.79 -0.55
C LEU A 287 8.08 -27.30 0.85
N LYS A 288 8.63 -28.47 1.24
CA LYS A 288 8.36 -29.08 2.56
C LYS A 288 9.03 -28.36 3.73
N ALA A 289 10.23 -27.84 3.51
CA ALA A 289 11.03 -27.09 4.48
C ALA A 289 12.10 -26.32 3.72
N TRP A 290 11.72 -25.24 3.02
CA TRP A 290 12.73 -24.41 2.38
C TRP A 290 13.47 -23.62 3.45
N SER A 291 14.68 -24.07 3.74
CA SER A 291 15.57 -23.55 4.77
C SER A 291 16.89 -23.07 4.19
N ARG A 292 16.96 -22.69 2.89
CA ARG A 292 18.18 -22.02 2.39
C ARG A 292 18.38 -20.76 3.23
N GLY A 293 19.44 -20.84 4.04
CA GLY A 293 19.69 -19.90 5.12
C GLY A 293 19.91 -18.51 4.55
N THR A 294 19.56 -17.52 5.36
CA THR A 294 19.96 -16.12 5.16
C THR A 294 21.49 -15.95 5.11
N GLU A 295 22.26 -17.01 5.39
CA GLU A 295 23.72 -17.07 5.36
C GLU A 295 24.31 -16.84 3.95
N ASP A 296 23.64 -17.30 2.89
CA ASP A 296 24.11 -17.16 1.50
C ASP A 296 24.00 -15.72 0.94
N HIS A 297 23.26 -14.85 1.63
CA HIS A 297 22.98 -13.48 1.19
C HIS A 297 24.09 -12.54 1.67
N THR A 298 24.58 -11.68 0.77
CA THR A 298 25.56 -10.65 1.16
C THR A 298 24.86 -9.45 1.79
N LEU A 299 25.58 -8.60 2.52
CA LEU A 299 25.00 -7.33 3.02
C LEU A 299 24.46 -6.49 1.86
N GLU A 300 25.21 -6.41 0.75
CA GLU A 300 24.76 -5.70 -0.45
C GLU A 300 23.43 -6.26 -0.98
N ASP A 301 23.28 -7.57 -1.07
CA ASP A 301 22.03 -8.20 -1.52
C ASP A 301 20.86 -7.90 -0.57
N SER A 302 21.12 -7.93 0.74
CA SER A 302 20.15 -7.58 1.77
C SER A 302 19.65 -6.14 1.61
N ARG A 303 20.57 -5.20 1.36
CA ARG A 303 20.22 -3.79 1.11
C ARG A 303 19.40 -3.62 -0.17
N VAL A 304 19.79 -4.29 -1.26
CA VAL A 304 19.05 -4.24 -2.53
C VAL A 304 17.62 -4.77 -2.36
N LEU A 305 17.45 -5.89 -1.64
CA LEU A 305 16.14 -6.47 -1.33
C LEU A 305 15.23 -5.51 -0.57
N ILE A 306 15.77 -4.90 0.49
CA ILE A 306 15.04 -3.94 1.32
C ILE A 306 14.69 -2.67 0.53
N GLN A 307 15.63 -2.19 -0.30
CA GLN A 307 15.38 -1.03 -1.16
C GLN A 307 14.30 -1.32 -2.19
N ALA A 308 14.30 -2.51 -2.81
CA ALA A 308 13.24 -2.92 -3.73
C ALA A 308 11.87 -2.96 -3.02
N PHE A 309 11.82 -3.50 -1.80
CA PHE A 309 10.62 -3.45 -0.96
C PHE A 309 10.14 -2.02 -0.70
N ILE A 310 11.04 -1.13 -0.26
CA ILE A 310 10.70 0.27 0.02
C ILE A 310 10.21 0.97 -1.25
N GLN A 311 10.89 0.79 -2.39
CA GLN A 311 10.47 1.40 -3.66
C GLN A 311 9.08 0.92 -4.09
N ARG A 312 8.80 -0.38 -3.92
CA ARG A 312 7.53 -0.98 -4.33
C ARG A 312 6.34 -0.49 -3.51
N PHE A 313 6.53 -0.30 -2.20
CA PHE A 313 5.44 -0.05 -1.24
C PHE A 313 5.45 1.34 -0.62
N GLY A 314 6.52 2.12 -0.81
CA GLY A 314 6.66 3.48 -0.28
C GLY A 314 6.23 4.59 -1.25
N LEU A 315 6.05 4.30 -2.55
CA LEU A 315 5.61 5.29 -3.54
C LEU A 315 4.07 5.36 -3.62
N LEU A 316 3.54 6.58 -3.66
CA LEU A 316 2.10 6.89 -3.69
C LEU A 316 1.39 6.51 -5.00
N ASP A 317 2.14 6.25 -6.07
CA ASP A 317 1.60 6.15 -7.43
C ASP A 317 1.30 4.71 -7.88
N HIS A 318 1.44 3.72 -7.00
CA HIS A 318 1.14 2.33 -7.35
C HIS A 318 -0.29 1.95 -6.98
N SER A 319 -0.97 1.21 -7.86
CA SER A 319 -2.27 0.63 -7.55
C SER A 319 -2.17 -0.20 -6.25
N PRO A 320 -3.19 -0.13 -5.38
CA PRO A 320 -3.16 -0.81 -4.09
C PRO A 320 -2.97 -2.32 -4.30
N ILE A 321 -2.01 -2.90 -3.58
CA ILE A 321 -1.84 -4.34 -3.44
C ILE A 321 -2.72 -4.79 -2.28
N ASP A 322 -3.33 -5.96 -2.38
CA ASP A 322 -4.10 -6.50 -1.28
C ASP A 322 -3.20 -6.72 -0.05
N ILE A 323 -3.76 -6.46 1.13
CA ILE A 323 -3.00 -6.49 2.39
C ILE A 323 -2.34 -7.84 2.67
N LYS A 324 -2.95 -8.97 2.26
CA LYS A 324 -2.40 -10.31 2.50
C LYS A 324 -1.15 -10.54 1.67
N THR A 325 -1.20 -10.15 0.41
CA THR A 325 -0.03 -10.18 -0.47
C THR A 325 1.09 -9.30 0.08
N PHE A 326 0.78 -8.10 0.58
CA PHE A 326 1.77 -7.25 1.24
C PHE A 326 2.41 -7.91 2.47
N ILE A 327 1.62 -8.53 3.34
CA ILE A 327 2.09 -9.26 4.52
C ILE A 327 3.00 -10.43 4.10
N ASN A 328 2.61 -11.19 3.08
CA ASN A 328 3.41 -12.30 2.56
C ASN A 328 4.79 -11.80 2.11
N VAL A 329 4.85 -10.65 1.43
CA VAL A 329 6.14 -10.07 1.03
C VAL A 329 7.00 -9.68 2.22
N GLN A 330 6.42 -9.15 3.31
CA GLN A 330 7.19 -8.86 4.53
C GLN A 330 7.81 -10.13 5.13
N ILE A 331 7.07 -11.25 5.16
CA ILE A 331 7.57 -12.54 5.64
C ILE A 331 8.79 -12.99 4.82
N LEU A 332 8.79 -12.68 3.52
CA LEU A 332 9.88 -13.03 2.62
C LEU A 332 11.08 -12.09 2.77
N VAL A 333 10.86 -10.78 2.90
CA VAL A 333 11.95 -9.79 2.89
C VAL A 333 12.62 -9.62 4.26
N PHE A 334 11.84 -9.56 5.35
CA PHE A 334 12.38 -9.19 6.66
C PHE A 334 13.43 -10.15 7.23
N PRO A 335 13.37 -11.48 6.98
CA PRO A 335 14.45 -12.39 7.38
C PRO A 335 15.83 -12.03 6.80
N PHE A 336 15.88 -11.27 5.71
CA PHE A 336 17.14 -10.84 5.08
C PHE A 336 17.75 -9.58 5.69
N LEU A 337 17.15 -8.99 6.73
CA LEU A 337 17.77 -7.87 7.45
C LEU A 337 19.10 -8.31 8.09
N LYS A 338 20.21 -7.75 7.61
CA LYS A 338 21.58 -8.02 8.11
C LYS A 338 22.20 -6.77 8.75
N PRO A 339 23.04 -6.91 9.80
CA PRO A 339 23.73 -5.75 10.39
C PRO A 339 24.38 -4.88 9.31
N GLY A 340 24.12 -3.57 9.35
CA GLY A 340 24.43 -2.63 8.26
C GLY A 340 23.24 -2.24 7.38
N CYS A 341 22.00 -2.65 7.71
CA CYS A 341 20.76 -2.22 7.06
C CYS A 341 19.90 -1.31 7.96
N GLU A 342 20.39 -0.93 9.14
CA GLU A 342 19.61 -0.23 10.16
C GLU A 342 19.10 1.14 9.68
N ASP A 343 19.86 1.82 8.82
CA ASP A 343 19.50 3.08 8.19
C ASP A 343 18.23 3.00 7.33
N LEU A 344 17.87 1.81 6.84
CA LEU A 344 16.68 1.57 6.03
C LEU A 344 15.43 1.29 6.87
N ALA A 345 15.58 1.03 8.18
CA ALA A 345 14.46 0.64 9.04
C ALA A 345 13.34 1.70 9.14
N PRO A 346 13.62 3.02 9.24
CA PRO A 346 12.57 4.04 9.20
C PRO A 346 11.72 3.97 7.92
N LEU A 347 12.35 3.75 6.77
CA LEU A 347 11.65 3.69 5.47
C LEU A 347 10.81 2.42 5.32
N ILE A 348 11.29 1.28 5.84
CA ILE A 348 10.46 0.07 5.96
C ILE A 348 9.21 0.38 6.79
N PHE A 349 9.41 1.04 7.94
CA PHE A 349 8.33 1.36 8.86
C PHE A 349 7.29 2.26 8.19
N GLU A 350 7.75 3.30 7.49
CA GLU A 350 6.90 4.24 6.74
C GLU A 350 6.06 3.50 5.69
N ALA A 351 6.68 2.65 4.86
CA ALA A 351 5.99 1.87 3.85
C ALA A 351 4.91 0.96 4.49
N VAL A 352 5.20 0.31 5.63
CA VAL A 352 4.23 -0.56 6.32
C VAL A 352 3.04 0.22 6.85
N VAL A 353 3.26 1.37 7.51
CA VAL A 353 2.15 2.21 8.01
C VAL A 353 1.33 2.78 6.87
N HIS A 354 1.98 3.22 5.80
CA HIS A 354 1.31 3.70 4.61
C HIS A 354 0.37 2.65 4.00
N GLN A 355 0.87 1.43 3.79
CA GLN A 355 0.06 0.33 3.26
C GLN A 355 -1.09 -0.06 4.21
N ALA A 356 -0.91 0.06 5.53
CA ALA A 356 -2.00 -0.14 6.49
C ALA A 356 -3.14 0.87 6.28
N TRP A 357 -2.81 2.14 6.06
CA TRP A 357 -3.78 3.19 5.74
C TRP A 357 -4.46 2.99 4.39
N VAL A 358 -3.73 2.50 3.38
CA VAL A 358 -4.31 2.14 2.08
C VAL A 358 -5.33 1.01 2.25
N ALA A 359 -4.96 -0.04 2.98
CA ALA A 359 -5.84 -1.19 3.23
C ALA A 359 -7.07 -0.83 4.07
N LEU A 360 -6.96 0.09 5.04
CA LEU A 360 -8.10 0.56 5.82
C LEU A 360 -9.12 1.33 4.97
N ARG A 361 -8.65 2.06 3.95
CA ARG A 361 -9.52 2.82 3.02
C ARG A 361 -10.21 1.92 2.00
N ASP A 362 -9.61 0.78 1.70
CA ASP A 362 -10.24 -0.25 0.89
C ASP A 362 -11.40 -0.87 1.69
N THR A 363 -12.58 -0.96 1.08
CA THR A 363 -13.76 -1.58 1.72
C THR A 363 -13.86 -3.08 1.46
N SER A 364 -12.95 -3.66 0.66
CA SER A 364 -12.97 -5.05 0.22
C SER A 364 -12.11 -5.99 1.08
N TRP A 365 -12.38 -6.02 2.39
CA TRP A 365 -11.61 -6.84 3.33
C TRP A 365 -11.86 -8.35 3.15
N ASN A 366 -10.79 -9.07 2.79
CA ASN A 366 -10.81 -10.53 2.66
C ASN A 366 -11.03 -11.21 4.02
N GLY A 367 -12.24 -11.72 4.26
CA GLY A 367 -12.65 -12.26 5.56
C GLY A 367 -13.34 -11.25 6.46
N GLY A 368 -13.79 -10.13 5.91
CA GLY A 368 -14.52 -9.08 6.63
C GLY A 368 -13.65 -8.37 7.67
N LYS A 369 -14.32 -7.75 8.65
CA LYS A 369 -13.67 -6.96 9.71
C LYS A 369 -12.63 -7.77 10.49
N ASP A 370 -12.98 -8.99 10.89
CA ASP A 370 -12.10 -9.87 11.65
C ASP A 370 -10.84 -10.28 10.87
N GLY A 371 -11.01 -10.60 9.57
CA GLY A 371 -9.89 -10.89 8.68
C GLY A 371 -8.92 -9.71 8.59
N PHE A 372 -9.45 -8.50 8.38
CA PHE A 372 -8.65 -7.28 8.32
C PHE A 372 -7.90 -6.99 9.63
N ILE A 373 -8.56 -7.13 10.79
CA ILE A 373 -7.90 -6.95 12.10
C ILE A 373 -6.76 -7.95 12.27
N SER A 374 -6.94 -9.20 11.85
CA SER A 374 -5.90 -10.23 11.91
C SER A 374 -4.71 -9.92 10.98
N ASP A 375 -4.98 -9.39 9.79
CA ASP A 375 -3.96 -8.98 8.84
C ASP A 375 -3.13 -7.81 9.41
N ILE A 376 -3.78 -6.76 9.92
CA ILE A 376 -3.11 -5.63 10.59
C ILE A 376 -2.32 -6.08 11.83
N THR A 377 -2.87 -7.01 12.62
CA THR A 377 -2.15 -7.58 13.77
C THR A 377 -0.84 -8.23 13.33
N THR A 378 -0.87 -8.98 12.22
CA THR A 378 0.32 -9.62 11.66
C THR A 378 1.37 -8.60 11.21
N MET A 379 0.94 -7.46 10.66
CA MET A 379 1.85 -6.36 10.31
C MET A 379 2.56 -5.78 11.54
N PHE A 380 1.84 -5.57 12.66
CA PHE A 380 2.47 -5.12 13.91
C PHE A 380 3.43 -6.16 14.51
N ASP A 381 3.15 -7.45 14.35
CA ASP A 381 4.09 -8.51 14.73
C ASP A 381 5.38 -8.43 13.90
N HIS A 382 5.29 -8.15 12.60
CA HIS A 382 6.46 -7.95 11.74
C HIS A 382 7.25 -6.67 12.10
N LEU A 383 6.57 -5.56 12.39
CA LEU A 383 7.22 -4.35 12.91
C LEU A 383 7.91 -4.61 14.25
N SER A 384 7.33 -5.44 15.11
CA SER A 384 7.96 -5.86 16.36
C SER A 384 9.23 -6.67 16.12
N ARG A 385 9.25 -7.55 15.11
CA ARG A 385 10.46 -8.31 14.72
C ARG A 385 11.56 -7.38 14.17
N LEU A 386 11.18 -6.34 13.42
CA LEU A 386 12.13 -5.31 12.98
C LEU A 386 12.78 -4.60 14.18
N LEU A 387 12.00 -4.26 15.22
CA LEU A 387 12.53 -3.70 16.45
C LEU A 387 13.44 -4.69 17.21
N ASP A 388 13.07 -5.97 17.28
CA ASP A 388 13.91 -7.01 17.89
C ASP A 388 15.26 -7.14 17.16
N TYR A 389 15.25 -7.09 15.82
CA TYR A 389 16.46 -7.05 15.00
C TYR A 389 17.32 -5.82 15.33
N LEU A 390 16.74 -4.62 15.34
CA LEU A 390 17.48 -3.40 15.71
C LEU A 390 18.04 -3.48 17.13
N SER A 391 17.30 -4.06 18.07
CA SER A 391 17.78 -4.26 19.45
C SER A 391 18.97 -5.20 19.51
N ALA A 392 19.00 -6.23 18.66
CA ALA A 392 20.12 -7.18 18.59
C ALA A 392 21.38 -6.51 18.03
N THR A 393 21.24 -5.61 17.03
CA THR A 393 22.38 -4.88 16.42
C THR A 393 22.80 -3.64 17.20
N ALA A 394 21.93 -3.08 18.05
CA ALA A 394 22.24 -1.92 18.91
C ALA A 394 23.48 -2.11 19.79
N ARG A 395 23.79 -3.35 20.16
CA ARG A 395 24.96 -3.68 20.99
C ARG A 395 26.29 -3.45 20.29
N THR A 396 26.29 -3.30 18.96
CA THR A 396 27.51 -3.24 18.15
C THR A 396 27.73 -1.91 17.43
N LEU A 397 26.72 -1.06 17.23
CA LEU A 397 26.82 0.11 16.33
C LEU A 397 26.05 1.36 16.81
N ARG A 398 26.62 2.57 16.56
CA ARG A 398 25.97 3.88 16.82
C ARG A 398 24.77 4.16 15.90
N VAL A 399 24.74 3.55 14.71
CA VAL A 399 23.72 3.74 13.65
C VAL A 399 22.29 3.43 14.15
N THR A 400 22.15 2.55 15.14
CA THR A 400 20.85 2.16 15.69
C THR A 400 20.11 3.30 16.39
N SER A 401 20.81 4.29 16.96
CA SER A 401 20.15 5.44 17.61
C SER A 401 19.47 6.37 16.59
N GLU A 402 20.09 6.56 15.42
CA GLU A 402 19.51 7.37 14.34
C GLU A 402 18.31 6.66 13.71
N ALA A 403 18.44 5.35 13.47
CA ALA A 403 17.34 4.52 12.97
C ALA A 403 16.12 4.55 13.91
N LEU A 404 16.32 4.40 15.22
CA LEU A 404 15.21 4.45 16.19
C LEU A 404 14.57 5.83 16.28
N THR A 405 15.35 6.90 16.20
CA THR A 405 14.82 8.27 16.14
C THR A 405 14.05 8.50 14.86
N GLY A 406 14.54 7.98 13.73
CA GLY A 406 13.85 7.98 12.45
C GLY A 406 12.51 7.27 12.51
N ILE A 407 12.43 6.09 13.14
CA ILE A 407 11.17 5.35 13.35
C ILE A 407 10.16 6.21 14.14
N VAL A 408 10.59 6.87 15.23
CA VAL A 408 9.69 7.75 16.00
C VAL A 408 9.16 8.90 15.15
N ASN A 409 10.03 9.53 14.34
CA ASN A 409 9.61 10.61 13.45
C ASN A 409 8.60 10.11 12.41
N VAL A 410 8.84 8.95 11.81
CA VAL A 410 7.92 8.31 10.86
C VAL A 410 6.58 7.98 11.52
N MET A 411 6.57 7.46 12.76
CA MET A 411 5.31 7.20 13.47
C MET A 411 4.44 8.45 13.63
N ILE A 412 5.06 9.62 13.81
CA ILE A 412 4.37 10.90 13.91
C ILE A 412 3.94 11.37 12.52
N GLN A 413 4.84 11.34 11.53
CA GLN A 413 4.58 11.85 10.17
C GLN A 413 3.57 11.00 9.38
N SER A 414 3.53 9.70 9.63
CA SER A 414 2.60 8.74 9.01
C SER A 414 1.33 8.51 9.83
N ASP A 415 1.11 9.31 10.88
CA ASP A 415 -0.09 9.27 11.73
C ASP A 415 -0.40 7.87 12.30
N LEU A 416 0.62 7.12 12.74
CA LEU A 416 0.41 5.74 13.24
C LEU A 416 -0.54 5.72 14.45
N LEU A 417 -0.48 6.74 15.32
CA LEU A 417 -1.39 6.84 16.46
C LEU A 417 -2.85 7.04 16.02
N ASP A 418 -3.10 7.83 14.98
CA ASP A 418 -4.43 8.01 14.42
C ASP A 418 -4.90 6.73 13.70
N PHE A 419 -3.97 5.99 13.09
CA PHE A 419 -4.27 4.66 12.55
C PHE A 419 -4.71 3.69 13.65
N ILE A 420 -3.98 3.63 14.77
CA ILE A 420 -4.35 2.80 15.93
C ILE A 420 -5.73 3.22 16.45
N GLN A 421 -6.03 4.52 16.56
CA GLN A 421 -7.36 4.99 16.93
C GLN A 421 -8.45 4.51 15.97
N ALA A 422 -8.21 4.60 14.66
CA ALA A 422 -9.14 4.10 13.66
C ALA A 422 -9.38 2.59 13.81
N MET A 423 -8.33 1.81 14.07
CA MET A 423 -8.44 0.38 14.36
C MET A 423 -9.22 0.11 15.64
N LEU A 424 -9.09 0.94 16.68
CA LEU A 424 -9.84 0.79 17.94
C LEU A 424 -11.35 0.92 17.74
N PHE A 425 -11.80 1.76 16.81
CA PHE A 425 -13.23 1.82 16.42
C PHE A 425 -13.73 0.57 15.71
N LEU A 426 -12.83 -0.21 15.12
CA LEU A 426 -13.17 -1.46 14.46
C LEU A 426 -13.15 -2.66 15.41
N LEU A 427 -12.72 -2.54 16.66
CA LEU A 427 -12.66 -3.70 17.54
C LEU A 427 -14.05 -4.12 18.03
N ASP A 428 -14.23 -5.41 18.29
CA ASP A 428 -15.45 -5.96 18.89
C ASP A 428 -15.30 -6.20 20.39
N PRO A 429 -16.38 -6.02 21.17
CA PRO A 429 -16.39 -6.42 22.57
C PRO A 429 -16.35 -7.94 22.78
N PRO A 430 -15.78 -8.44 23.89
CA PRO A 430 -14.97 -7.72 24.89
C PRO A 430 -13.46 -7.88 24.64
N LEU A 431 -12.70 -6.83 24.94
CA LEU A 431 -11.23 -6.79 24.84
C LEU A 431 -10.54 -7.41 26.06
N GLY A 432 -11.22 -7.45 27.21
CA GLY A 432 -10.60 -7.74 28.51
C GLY A 432 -10.89 -9.08 29.16
N LYS A 433 -11.38 -10.10 28.44
CA LYS A 433 -11.72 -11.40 29.06
C LYS A 433 -10.87 -12.61 28.66
N TRP A 434 -9.80 -12.54 27.87
CA TRP A 434 -9.36 -13.77 27.18
C TRP A 434 -7.85 -14.05 27.10
N LEU A 435 -7.01 -13.43 27.92
CA LEU A 435 -5.57 -13.78 28.06
C LEU A 435 -5.30 -15.25 28.45
N ARG A 436 -6.34 -16.05 28.74
CA ARG A 436 -6.24 -17.49 29.07
C ARG A 436 -6.95 -18.41 28.07
N GLU A 437 -7.59 -17.88 27.03
CA GLU A 437 -8.21 -18.75 26.02
C GLU A 437 -7.19 -19.24 25.01
N PRO A 438 -7.30 -20.50 24.55
CA PRO A 438 -6.39 -21.05 23.55
C PRO A 438 -6.39 -20.27 22.23
N ASN A 439 -7.52 -19.65 21.89
CA ASN A 439 -7.74 -18.92 20.63
C ASN A 439 -8.38 -17.56 20.91
N PRO A 440 -7.61 -16.53 21.30
CA PRO A 440 -8.14 -15.20 21.51
C PRO A 440 -8.74 -14.63 20.22
N ASN A 441 -9.85 -13.91 20.34
CA ASN A 441 -10.49 -13.22 19.21
C ASN A 441 -9.52 -12.21 18.55
N PRO A 442 -9.73 -11.84 17.27
CA PRO A 442 -8.84 -10.93 16.54
C PRO A 442 -8.59 -9.60 17.25
N SER A 443 -9.63 -9.02 17.88
CA SER A 443 -9.55 -7.75 18.60
C SER A 443 -8.63 -7.80 19.83
N SER A 444 -8.65 -8.91 20.57
CA SER A 444 -7.80 -9.15 21.73
C SER A 444 -6.34 -9.36 21.29
N ARG A 445 -6.13 -10.11 20.20
CA ARG A 445 -4.79 -10.30 19.62
C ARG A 445 -4.19 -8.98 19.16
N PHE A 446 -4.96 -8.16 18.45
CA PHE A 446 -4.55 -6.83 18.02
C PHE A 446 -4.08 -5.99 19.21
N SER A 447 -4.91 -5.87 20.25
CA SER A 447 -4.58 -5.08 21.45
C SER A 447 -3.32 -5.59 22.15
N ALA A 448 -3.16 -6.90 22.31
CA ALA A 448 -1.98 -7.50 22.92
C ALA A 448 -0.70 -7.24 22.08
N THR A 449 -0.78 -7.42 20.76
CA THR A 449 0.33 -7.19 19.84
C THR A 449 0.73 -5.71 19.81
N VAL A 450 -0.21 -4.77 19.71
CA VAL A 450 0.09 -3.33 19.73
C VAL A 450 0.68 -2.90 21.08
N THR A 451 0.19 -3.45 22.20
CA THR A 451 0.79 -3.22 23.52
C THR A 451 2.24 -3.72 23.56
N ALA A 452 2.49 -4.94 23.08
CA ALA A 452 3.83 -5.50 23.05
C ALA A 452 4.77 -4.68 22.15
N PHE A 453 4.27 -4.20 21.01
CA PHE A 453 4.99 -3.32 20.10
C PHE A 453 5.39 -2.00 20.77
N THR A 454 4.44 -1.29 21.39
CA THR A 454 4.69 0.01 22.04
C THR A 454 5.64 -0.10 23.24
N ILE A 455 5.50 -1.17 24.04
CA ILE A 455 6.43 -1.46 25.16
C ILE A 455 7.83 -1.75 24.64
N ARG A 456 7.98 -2.52 23.55
CA ARG A 456 9.28 -2.81 22.96
C ARG A 456 9.96 -1.53 22.48
N LEU A 457 9.23 -0.69 21.75
CA LEU A 457 9.74 0.58 21.26
C LEU A 457 10.20 1.50 22.40
N SER A 458 9.39 1.67 23.45
CA SER A 458 9.73 2.56 24.57
C SER A 458 10.95 2.10 25.39
N ARG A 459 11.26 0.79 25.38
CA ARG A 459 12.48 0.26 26.01
C ARG A 459 13.75 0.59 25.22
N MET A 460 13.63 0.83 23.92
CA MET A 460 14.76 1.06 23.03
C MET A 460 15.13 2.54 22.91
N ILE A 461 14.19 3.45 23.18
CA ILE A 461 14.38 4.89 23.01
C ILE A 461 14.45 5.57 24.39
N PRO A 462 15.39 6.51 24.60
CA PRO A 462 15.44 7.28 25.85
C PRO A 462 14.11 7.95 26.16
N LYS A 463 13.63 7.81 27.40
CA LYS A 463 12.33 8.35 27.85
C LYS A 463 12.13 9.82 27.50
N ARG A 464 13.17 10.65 27.64
CA ARG A 464 13.11 12.08 27.30
C ARG A 464 12.89 12.31 25.81
N THR A 465 13.54 11.54 24.95
CA THR A 465 13.36 11.62 23.49
C THR A 465 11.94 11.24 23.11
N MET A 466 11.43 10.14 23.67
CA MET A 466 10.05 9.69 23.47
C MET A 466 9.03 10.73 23.95
N ALA A 467 9.23 11.27 25.16
CA ALA A 467 8.37 12.27 25.76
C ALA A 467 8.31 13.54 24.90
N ASN A 468 9.46 14.03 24.45
CA ASN A 468 9.55 15.22 23.60
C ASN A 468 8.90 15.00 22.23
N ALA A 469 9.14 13.85 21.59
CA ALA A 469 8.63 13.57 20.26
C ALA A 469 7.09 13.57 20.21
N PHE A 470 6.44 12.99 21.22
CA PHE A 470 4.98 12.93 21.30
C PHE A 470 4.36 14.07 22.12
N HIS A 471 5.15 15.03 22.60
CA HIS A 471 4.67 16.14 23.43
C HIS A 471 3.63 16.99 22.69
N ASP A 472 3.87 17.30 21.41
CA ASP A 472 2.93 18.11 20.63
C ASP A 472 1.64 17.34 20.31
N TYR A 473 1.72 16.03 20.12
CA TYR A 473 0.53 15.20 19.87
C TYR A 473 -0.42 15.20 21.07
N THR A 474 0.13 15.13 22.29
CA THR A 474 -0.66 15.22 23.53
C THR A 474 -1.10 16.65 23.83
N ARG A 475 -0.22 17.65 23.66
CA ARG A 475 -0.50 19.07 23.90
C ARG A 475 -1.54 19.66 22.95
N ASN A 476 -1.52 19.28 21.68
CA ASN A 476 -2.53 19.67 20.69
C ASN A 476 -3.88 18.94 20.89
N GLN A 477 -3.99 18.17 21.97
CA GLN A 477 -5.19 17.48 22.44
C GLN A 477 -5.75 16.43 21.47
N HIS A 478 -4.99 15.96 20.48
CA HIS A 478 -5.42 14.86 19.62
C HIS A 478 -5.72 13.62 20.45
N TRP A 479 -4.81 13.32 21.38
CA TRP A 479 -4.98 12.26 22.38
C TRP A 479 -6.29 12.36 23.17
N TYR A 480 -6.58 13.57 23.68
CA TYR A 480 -7.76 13.82 24.52
C TYR A 480 -9.07 13.77 23.73
N LYS A 481 -9.08 14.22 22.47
CA LYS A 481 -10.28 14.12 21.62
C LYS A 481 -10.77 12.70 21.53
N PHE A 482 -9.87 11.77 21.24
CA PHE A 482 -10.20 10.36 21.13
C PHE A 482 -10.64 9.78 22.49
N GLN A 483 -9.90 10.06 23.56
CA GLN A 483 -10.28 9.60 24.90
C GLN A 483 -11.67 10.11 25.32
N HIS A 484 -11.93 11.41 25.16
CA HIS A 484 -13.23 12.00 25.46
C HIS A 484 -14.33 11.39 24.61
N HIS A 485 -14.05 11.12 23.33
CA HIS A 485 -14.99 10.41 22.47
C HIS A 485 -15.32 9.04 23.06
N MET A 486 -14.33 8.23 23.46
CA MET A 486 -14.57 6.91 24.07
C MET A 486 -15.36 7.00 25.37
N VAL A 487 -15.08 7.98 26.23
CA VAL A 487 -15.87 8.21 27.46
C VAL A 487 -17.33 8.54 27.13
N CYS A 488 -17.58 9.42 26.15
CA CYS A 488 -18.93 9.77 25.74
C CYS A 488 -19.69 8.62 25.09
N PHE A 489 -19.02 7.81 24.26
CA PHE A 489 -19.62 6.61 23.66
C PHE A 489 -19.77 5.46 24.65
N GLY A 490 -19.06 5.50 25.79
CA GLY A 490 -19.23 4.57 26.90
C GLY A 490 -20.32 4.98 27.88
N ASP A 491 -20.77 6.23 27.92
CA ASP A 491 -21.66 6.73 28.98
C ASP A 491 -22.91 5.83 29.15
N PRO A 492 -23.13 5.21 30.33
CA PRO A 492 -24.27 4.33 30.60
C PRO A 492 -25.63 4.96 30.32
N SER A 493 -25.72 6.30 30.32
CA SER A 493 -26.93 7.03 29.97
C SER A 493 -27.21 7.12 28.46
N THR A 494 -26.22 6.78 27.63
CA THR A 494 -26.28 6.87 26.16
C THR A 494 -26.18 5.51 25.47
N VAL A 495 -25.87 4.44 26.21
CA VAL A 495 -25.55 3.11 25.66
C VAL A 495 -26.56 2.07 26.14
N ASP A 496 -27.30 1.48 25.19
CA ASP A 496 -28.35 0.47 25.46
C ASP A 496 -27.82 -0.88 26.00
N SER A 497 -26.51 -1.08 26.10
CA SER A 497 -25.90 -2.36 26.50
C SER A 497 -24.72 -2.19 27.46
N LYS A 498 -24.77 -2.93 28.57
CA LYS A 498 -23.67 -3.07 29.55
C LYS A 498 -22.35 -3.52 28.89
N ASP A 499 -22.43 -4.33 27.85
CA ASP A 499 -21.24 -4.86 27.17
C ASP A 499 -20.51 -3.76 26.39
N ARG A 500 -21.24 -2.80 25.80
CA ARG A 500 -20.66 -1.66 25.11
C ARG A 500 -19.99 -0.68 26.09
N TYR A 501 -20.57 -0.44 27.27
CA TYR A 501 -19.90 0.36 28.32
C TYR A 501 -18.56 -0.26 28.72
N ILE A 502 -18.55 -1.57 29.02
CA ILE A 502 -17.33 -2.30 29.38
C ILE A 502 -16.30 -2.23 28.25
N HIS A 503 -16.74 -2.34 27.00
CA HIS A 503 -15.88 -2.26 25.83
C HIS A 503 -15.19 -0.90 25.68
N HIS A 504 -15.95 0.19 25.76
CA HIS A 504 -15.38 1.54 25.64
C HIS A 504 -14.42 1.85 26.78
N GLY A 505 -14.71 1.40 28.01
CA GLY A 505 -13.77 1.48 29.13
C GLY A 505 -12.46 0.72 28.86
N GLN A 506 -12.54 -0.49 28.28
CA GLN A 506 -11.35 -1.26 27.91
C GLN A 506 -10.52 -0.59 26.79
N ILE A 507 -11.18 0.04 25.81
CA ILE A 507 -10.51 0.84 24.77
C ILE A 507 -9.81 2.05 25.41
N GLU A 508 -10.46 2.73 26.34
CA GLU A 508 -9.88 3.86 27.06
C GLU A 508 -8.65 3.44 27.86
N ASP A 509 -8.73 2.37 28.64
CA ASP A 509 -7.61 1.84 29.42
C ASP A 509 -6.43 1.45 28.52
N PHE A 510 -6.71 0.78 27.40
CA PHE A 510 -5.72 0.41 26.41
C PHE A 510 -5.04 1.66 25.82
N TRP A 511 -5.84 2.65 25.41
CA TRP A 511 -5.34 3.90 24.88
C TRP A 511 -4.42 4.57 25.91
N LEU A 512 -4.89 4.81 27.13
CA LEU A 512 -4.08 5.37 28.22
C LEU A 512 -2.76 4.61 28.44
N GLY A 513 -2.79 3.28 28.35
CA GLY A 513 -1.61 2.43 28.43
C GLY A 513 -0.51 2.76 27.40
N ILE A 514 -0.88 3.03 26.14
CA ILE A 514 0.06 3.48 25.08
C ILE A 514 0.69 4.82 25.49
N ALA A 515 -0.13 5.75 25.95
CA ALA A 515 0.31 7.08 26.37
C ALA A 515 1.35 7.04 27.50
N LEU A 516 1.07 6.23 28.53
CA LEU A 516 1.98 6.01 29.65
C LEU A 516 3.29 5.38 29.18
N THR A 517 3.20 4.44 28.23
CA THR A 517 4.37 3.80 27.61
C THR A 517 5.23 4.81 26.85
N PHE A 518 4.63 5.83 26.24
CA PHE A 518 5.34 6.94 25.57
C PHE A 518 5.72 8.09 26.52
N CYS A 519 5.69 7.84 27.83
CA CYS A 519 6.08 8.80 28.87
C CYS A 519 5.25 10.09 28.85
N GLN A 520 3.98 10.00 28.45
CA GLN A 520 3.05 11.14 28.40
C GLN A 520 2.17 11.28 29.65
N GLY A 521 2.45 10.52 30.71
CA GLY A 521 1.63 10.51 31.93
C GLY A 521 1.42 11.90 32.54
N ASP A 522 2.49 12.69 32.65
CA ASP A 522 2.42 14.05 33.21
C ASP A 522 1.59 14.99 32.32
N SER A 523 1.77 14.92 30.99
CA SER A 523 0.99 15.70 30.02
C SER A 523 -0.51 15.39 30.10
N ILE A 524 -0.83 14.11 30.32
CA ILE A 524 -2.22 13.63 30.42
C ILE A 524 -2.82 14.03 31.76
N ASN A 525 -2.11 13.80 32.88
CA ASN A 525 -2.57 14.20 34.20
C ASN A 525 -2.79 15.73 34.27
N PHE A 526 -1.85 16.51 33.75
CA PHE A 526 -1.99 17.97 33.65
C PHE A 526 -3.25 18.37 32.87
N SER A 527 -3.54 17.68 31.75
CA SER A 527 -4.73 17.91 30.93
C SER A 527 -6.03 17.46 31.63
N LEU A 528 -5.99 16.39 32.43
CA LEU A 528 -7.11 15.90 33.23
C LEU A 528 -7.45 16.83 34.40
N ASP A 529 -6.43 17.46 34.99
CA ASP A 529 -6.57 18.38 36.13
C ASP A 529 -7.10 19.77 35.73
N HIS A 530 -7.00 20.14 34.44
CA HIS A 530 -7.47 21.43 33.90
C HIS A 530 -8.50 21.29 32.76
N PRO A 531 -9.62 20.56 32.94
CA PRO A 531 -10.53 20.24 31.86
C PRO A 531 -11.44 21.44 31.57
N PHE A 532 -11.01 22.36 30.69
CA PHE A 532 -11.99 23.21 30.03
C PHE A 532 -12.87 22.31 29.14
N ARG A 533 -14.16 22.18 29.48
CA ARG A 533 -15.13 21.45 28.66
C ARG A 533 -16.04 22.43 27.93
N CYS A 534 -16.04 22.36 26.61
CA CYS A 534 -17.05 22.99 25.76
C CYS A 534 -18.41 22.43 26.17
N ASN A 535 -19.35 23.33 26.46
CA ASN A 535 -20.68 22.92 26.87
C ASN A 535 -21.55 22.37 25.73
N TYR A 536 -21.12 22.55 24.47
CA TYR A 536 -21.77 21.86 23.36
C TYR A 536 -21.48 20.36 23.45
N ARG A 537 -22.48 19.57 23.86
CA ARG A 537 -22.32 18.13 24.15
C ARG A 537 -21.86 17.29 22.95
N ARG A 538 -22.15 17.74 21.73
CA ARG A 538 -21.70 17.10 20.49
C ARG A 538 -20.43 17.74 19.93
N CYS A 539 -19.73 18.54 20.72
CA CYS A 539 -18.43 19.07 20.34
C CYS A 539 -17.48 17.89 20.13
N GLY A 540 -16.88 17.77 18.94
CA GLY A 540 -15.85 16.76 18.67
C GLY A 540 -14.54 16.99 19.43
N ALA A 541 -14.42 18.08 20.19
CA ALA A 541 -13.24 18.44 20.97
C ALA A 541 -13.59 19.38 22.14
N PRO A 542 -14.33 18.92 23.17
CA PRO A 542 -14.77 19.81 24.22
C PRO A 542 -13.62 20.32 25.09
N GLY A 543 -12.50 19.59 25.16
CA GLY A 543 -11.26 19.98 25.86
C GLY A 543 -10.51 21.20 25.29
N GLN A 544 -10.80 21.63 24.06
CA GLN A 544 -9.79 22.25 23.17
C GLN A 544 -9.22 23.61 23.50
N ARG A 545 -9.63 24.29 24.58
CA ARG A 545 -9.15 25.65 24.88
C ARG A 545 -9.06 25.97 26.38
N GLY A 546 -8.36 25.11 27.12
CA GLY A 546 -8.02 25.37 28.51
C GLY A 546 -7.18 26.64 28.69
N GLU A 547 -6.11 26.78 27.90
CA GLU A 547 -5.06 27.76 28.23
C GLU A 547 -4.56 28.66 27.08
N ILE A 548 -4.80 28.35 25.80
CA ILE A 548 -4.11 29.06 24.69
C ILE A 548 -5.07 29.78 23.70
N GLY A 549 -6.40 29.65 23.84
CA GLY A 549 -7.36 30.28 22.91
C GLY A 549 -8.53 31.01 23.59
N PRO A 550 -9.18 31.98 22.89
CA PRO A 550 -10.32 32.69 23.44
C PRO A 550 -11.46 31.72 23.77
N ARG A 551 -11.94 31.79 25.00
CA ARG A 551 -13.17 31.11 25.46
C ARG A 551 -14.36 31.91 24.93
N PHE A 552 -15.28 31.23 24.25
CA PHE A 552 -16.52 31.86 23.82
C PHE A 552 -17.56 31.61 24.89
N SER A 553 -17.80 32.60 25.75
CA SER A 553 -18.89 32.54 26.70
C SER A 553 -20.19 33.07 26.07
N CYS A 554 -21.32 32.56 26.53
CA CYS A 554 -22.59 33.21 26.24
C CYS A 554 -22.56 34.64 26.80
N SER A 555 -22.74 35.64 25.94
CA SER A 555 -22.70 37.06 26.34
C SER A 555 -23.81 37.45 27.32
N ARG A 556 -24.85 36.61 27.47
CA ARG A 556 -26.00 36.88 28.35
C ARG A 556 -25.88 36.27 29.73
N CYS A 557 -25.44 35.00 29.84
CA CYS A 557 -25.30 34.34 31.15
C CYS A 557 -23.86 34.29 31.65
N SER A 558 -22.86 34.31 30.78
CA SER A 558 -21.44 34.07 31.10
C SER A 558 -21.12 32.74 31.80
N GLU A 559 -22.14 31.95 32.18
CA GLU A 559 -22.04 30.67 32.89
C GLU A 559 -21.56 29.52 31.98
N ILE A 560 -21.78 29.64 30.67
CA ILE A 560 -21.53 28.57 29.71
C ILE A 560 -20.46 29.03 28.73
N ALA A 561 -19.43 28.20 28.59
CA ALA A 561 -18.32 28.41 27.67
C ALA A 561 -18.26 27.36 26.56
N TYR A 562 -17.79 27.80 25.40
CA TYR A 562 -17.63 27.01 24.19
C TYR A 562 -16.22 27.13 23.66
N CYS A 563 -15.73 26.07 23.01
CA CYS A 563 -14.40 26.05 22.41
C CYS A 563 -14.31 26.88 21.12
N ASN A 564 -15.42 27.20 20.46
CA ASN A 564 -15.48 28.08 19.29
C ASN A 564 -16.93 28.61 19.05
N PRO A 565 -17.12 29.65 18.21
CA PRO A 565 -18.43 30.23 17.92
C PRO A 565 -19.41 29.25 17.28
N ARG A 566 -18.91 28.27 16.50
CA ARG A 566 -19.75 27.25 15.87
C ARG A 566 -20.41 26.36 16.93
N CYS A 567 -19.66 25.92 17.93
CA CYS A 567 -20.20 25.13 19.04
C CYS A 567 -21.25 25.92 19.82
N GLN A 568 -20.99 27.20 20.09
CA GLN A 568 -21.97 28.11 20.70
C GLN A 568 -23.24 28.22 19.84
N ALA A 569 -23.11 28.47 18.54
CA ALA A 569 -24.24 28.62 17.64
C ALA A 569 -25.08 27.35 17.51
N LEU A 570 -24.44 26.18 17.44
CA LEU A 570 -25.12 24.89 17.36
C LEU A 570 -25.86 24.58 18.67
N ASP A 571 -25.22 24.76 19.82
CA ASP A 571 -25.84 24.57 21.13
C ASP A 571 -26.96 25.57 21.41
N TRP A 572 -26.85 26.78 20.86
CA TRP A 572 -27.88 27.81 20.94
C TRP A 572 -29.13 27.47 20.12
N SER A 573 -28.96 26.80 18.97
CA SER A 573 -30.04 26.64 17.99
C SER A 573 -30.76 25.30 18.07
N PHE A 574 -30.08 24.25 18.52
CA PHE A 574 -30.60 22.89 18.47
C PHE A 574 -30.76 22.30 19.87
N ASP A 575 -31.94 21.72 20.11
CA ASP A 575 -32.21 20.91 21.29
C ASP A 575 -31.78 19.46 21.03
N PHE A 576 -30.96 18.92 21.92
CA PHE A 576 -30.49 17.53 21.86
C PHE A 576 -30.97 16.69 23.05
N GLY A 577 -32.17 17.00 23.58
CA GLY A 577 -32.88 16.20 24.58
C GLY A 577 -32.90 16.77 25.99
N ILE A 578 -32.27 17.93 26.22
CA ILE A 578 -32.18 18.60 27.54
C ILE A 578 -32.58 20.08 27.43
N GLY A 579 -32.90 20.55 26.24
CA GLY A 579 -33.05 21.96 25.90
C GLY A 579 -31.78 22.50 25.24
N SER A 580 -31.95 23.28 24.17
CA SER A 580 -30.92 24.17 23.64
C SER A 580 -30.47 25.17 24.70
N HIS A 581 -29.24 25.67 24.60
CA HIS A 581 -28.77 26.73 25.49
C HIS A 581 -29.74 27.91 25.51
N ARG A 582 -30.33 28.28 24.36
CA ARG A 582 -31.31 29.37 24.28
C ARG A 582 -32.48 29.20 25.24
N GLN A 583 -32.99 27.97 25.40
CA GLN A 583 -34.08 27.65 26.32
C GLN A 583 -33.65 27.68 27.79
N LEU A 584 -32.39 27.35 28.06
CA LEU A 584 -31.85 27.24 29.43
C LEU A 584 -31.13 28.51 29.91
N CYS A 585 -30.86 29.46 29.02
CA CYS A 585 -30.07 30.64 29.33
C CYS A 585 -30.82 31.60 30.26
N ARG A 586 -30.41 31.65 31.53
CA ARG A 586 -30.99 32.55 32.55
C ARG A 586 -31.00 34.03 32.12
N GLY A 587 -29.95 34.48 31.43
CA GLY A 587 -29.86 35.85 30.92
C GLY A 587 -30.82 36.13 29.75
N TYR A 588 -31.14 35.12 28.93
CA TYR A 588 -32.11 35.23 27.84
C TYR A 588 -33.55 35.22 28.38
N VAL A 589 -33.86 34.31 29.32
CA VAL A 589 -35.19 34.18 29.94
C VAL A 589 -35.57 35.43 30.73
N LYS A 590 -34.63 36.03 31.47
CA LYS A 590 -34.84 37.31 32.19
C LYS A 590 -35.13 38.49 31.26
N GLN A 591 -34.57 38.48 30.05
CA GLN A 591 -34.77 39.56 29.09
C GLN A 591 -36.14 39.49 28.43
N ILE A 592 -36.61 38.28 28.09
CA ILE A 592 -37.97 38.04 27.59
C ILE A 592 -39.01 38.49 28.62
N THR A 593 -38.85 38.05 29.87
CA THR A 593 -39.79 38.42 30.94
C THR A 593 -39.83 39.94 31.20
N MET A 594 -38.70 40.66 31.09
CA MET A 594 -38.72 42.13 31.18
C MET A 594 -39.35 42.80 29.96
N GLU A 595 -39.18 42.27 28.74
CA GLU A 595 -39.84 42.79 27.54
C GLU A 595 -41.36 42.52 27.57
N GLU A 596 -41.79 41.37 28.07
CA GLU A 596 -43.21 41.03 28.30
C GLU A 596 -43.84 41.93 29.36
N VAL A 597 -43.15 42.20 30.47
CA VAL A 597 -43.61 43.16 31.48
C VAL A 597 -43.70 44.58 30.91
N ARG A 598 -42.73 45.00 30.10
CA ARG A 598 -42.73 46.32 29.45
C ARG A 598 -43.85 46.46 28.41
N MET A 599 -44.16 45.39 27.67
CA MET A 599 -45.34 45.31 26.80
C MET A 599 -46.64 45.41 27.60
N HIS A 600 -46.73 44.74 28.74
CA HIS A 600 -47.88 44.85 29.64
C HIS A 600 -48.05 46.27 30.21
N GLU A 601 -46.97 46.96 30.55
CA GLU A 601 -47.01 48.36 31.02
C GLU A 601 -47.47 49.34 29.92
N ILE A 602 -47.02 49.14 28.67
CA ILE A 602 -47.44 49.94 27.52
C ILE A 602 -48.93 49.72 27.22
N LEU A 603 -49.39 48.47 27.27
CA LEU A 603 -50.79 48.11 27.01
C LEU A 603 -51.74 48.53 28.16
N ALA A 604 -51.24 48.68 29.39
CA ALA A 604 -52.03 49.12 30.54
C ALA A 604 -52.15 50.66 30.66
N GLY A 605 -51.29 51.43 29.99
CA GLY A 605 -51.17 52.88 30.20
C GLY A 605 -51.85 53.78 29.15
N GLU A 606 -52.09 53.32 27.93
CA GLU A 606 -52.52 54.20 26.83
C GLU A 606 -53.99 53.98 26.41
N LYS A 607 -54.78 55.06 26.43
CA LYS A 607 -56.14 55.09 25.86
C LYS A 607 -56.04 55.17 24.33
N PHE A 608 -56.21 54.03 23.66
CA PHE A 608 -56.23 53.99 22.20
C PHE A 608 -57.54 54.57 21.64
N LYS A 609 -57.42 55.46 20.66
CA LYS A 609 -58.53 55.88 19.78
C LYS A 609 -58.54 54.99 18.55
N ASN A 610 -59.71 54.56 18.10
CA ASN A 610 -59.81 53.91 16.79
C ASN A 610 -59.65 54.94 15.66
N LEU A 611 -59.61 54.47 14.41
CA LEU A 611 -59.46 55.30 13.20
C LEU A 611 -60.56 56.36 13.03
N ASP A 612 -61.71 56.17 13.69
CA ASP A 612 -62.84 57.11 13.70
C ASP A 612 -62.81 58.10 14.88
N GLY A 613 -61.72 58.11 15.67
CA GLY A 613 -61.50 59.06 16.76
C GLY A 613 -62.23 58.75 18.08
N ASN A 614 -62.90 57.61 18.18
CA ASN A 614 -63.58 57.17 19.39
C ASN A 614 -62.59 56.47 20.34
N TYR A 615 -62.66 56.81 21.63
CA TYR A 615 -61.89 56.12 22.67
C TYR A 615 -62.42 54.69 22.83
N ILE A 616 -61.53 53.71 22.63
CA ILE A 616 -61.85 52.31 22.89
C ILE A 616 -61.63 52.06 24.38
N GLN A 617 -62.64 51.53 25.07
CA GLN A 617 -62.48 51.08 26.46
C GLN A 617 -61.52 49.87 26.49
N PRO A 618 -60.62 49.74 27.47
CA PRO A 618 -59.58 48.70 27.46
C PRO A 618 -60.21 47.31 27.33
N VAL A 619 -59.87 46.58 26.26
CA VAL A 619 -60.34 45.20 26.01
C VAL A 619 -59.91 44.25 27.14
N PHE A 620 -58.87 44.64 27.88
CA PHE A 620 -58.32 43.91 29.04
C PHE A 620 -59.32 43.69 30.18
N ASP A 621 -60.19 44.66 30.49
CA ASP A 621 -61.16 44.54 31.60
C ASP A 621 -62.31 43.57 31.27
N LYS A 622 -62.51 43.26 29.98
CA LYS A 622 -63.61 42.40 29.53
C LYS A 622 -63.31 40.90 29.65
N HIS A 623 -62.04 40.54 29.84
CA HIS A 623 -61.56 39.16 29.82
C HIS A 623 -60.64 38.82 30.99
N ASP A 624 -60.69 39.58 32.10
CA ASP A 624 -59.89 39.32 33.32
C ASP A 624 -58.39 39.12 33.04
N GLY A 625 -57.84 39.84 32.06
CA GLY A 625 -56.41 39.75 31.71
C GLY A 625 -55.96 38.47 31.00
N ASP A 626 -56.87 37.62 30.51
CA ASP A 626 -56.54 36.43 29.72
C ASP A 626 -56.10 36.80 28.28
N LEU A 627 -54.78 36.89 28.08
CA LEU A 627 -54.15 37.26 26.81
C LEU A 627 -54.58 36.37 25.63
N SER A 628 -54.90 35.09 25.87
CA SER A 628 -55.30 34.17 24.79
C SER A 628 -56.62 34.56 24.12
N LYS A 629 -57.47 35.32 24.83
CA LYS A 629 -58.75 35.83 24.34
C LYS A 629 -58.67 37.28 23.87
N VAL A 630 -57.71 38.05 24.36
CA VAL A 630 -57.51 39.46 24.02
C VAL A 630 -56.80 39.62 22.65
N ILE A 631 -55.84 38.75 22.33
CA ILE A 631 -55.04 38.83 21.09
C ILE A 631 -55.91 38.77 19.81
N PRO A 632 -56.88 37.83 19.65
CA PRO A 632 -57.72 37.76 18.45
C PRO A 632 -58.64 38.98 18.25
N GLU A 633 -59.05 39.65 19.33
CA GLU A 633 -59.88 40.87 19.27
C GLU A 633 -59.06 42.11 18.90
N LEU A 634 -57.80 42.20 19.36
CA LEU A 634 -56.87 43.26 18.95
C LEU A 634 -56.45 43.14 17.48
N GLU A 635 -56.34 41.91 16.96
CA GLU A 635 -56.09 41.65 15.52
C GLU A 635 -57.27 42.07 14.64
N LYS A 636 -58.52 41.91 15.10
CA LYS A 636 -59.72 42.42 14.40
C LYS A 636 -59.78 43.94 14.35
N LEU A 637 -59.24 44.63 15.35
CA LEU A 637 -59.16 46.09 15.44
C LEU A 637 -57.98 46.69 14.64
N ALA A 638 -57.18 45.86 13.97
CA ALA A 638 -56.00 46.24 13.18
C ALA A 638 -54.90 46.99 13.97
N LEU A 639 -54.80 46.78 15.28
CA LEU A 639 -53.87 47.49 16.18
C LEU A 639 -52.51 46.80 16.37
N LEU A 640 -52.27 45.62 15.78
CA LEU A 640 -50.98 44.90 15.88
C LEU A 640 -50.37 44.65 14.49
N PRO A 641 -49.05 44.84 14.31
CA PRO A 641 -48.34 44.37 13.11
C PRO A 641 -48.37 42.83 13.05
N ARG A 642 -48.75 42.27 11.90
CA ARG A 642 -49.04 40.83 11.66
C ARG A 642 -47.87 39.83 11.83
N HIS A 643 -46.79 40.14 12.54
CA HIS A 643 -45.67 39.21 12.67
C HIS A 643 -45.11 39.14 14.10
N ILE A 644 -45.76 38.31 14.92
CA ILE A 644 -45.15 37.63 16.06
C ILE A 644 -45.49 36.14 15.91
N PRO A 645 -44.55 35.25 15.56
CA PRO A 645 -44.82 33.82 15.48
C PRO A 645 -44.77 33.20 16.89
N VAL A 646 -45.80 32.40 17.20
CA VAL A 646 -45.88 31.52 18.38
C VAL A 646 -44.95 30.32 18.22
#